data_AF-A0A962S7P9-F1
#
_entry.id   AF-A0A962S7P9-F1
#
_cell.length_a   1.000
_cell.length_b   1.000
_cell.length_c   1.000
_cell.angle_alpha   90.00
_cell.angle_beta   90.00
_cell.angle_gamma   90.00
#
_symmetry.space_group_name_H-M   'P 1'
#
loop_
_entity.id
_entity.type
_entity.pdbx_description
1 polymer ?
#
loop_
_entity_poly.entity_id
_entity_poly.type
_entity_poly.pdbx_seq_one_letter_code
_entity_poly.pdbx_strand_id
1 'polypeptide(L)'
;MSALRYLAGMAFAENARNLFPVSQLRKSDHDSWAWCSQSCEPVFGLRLKYPLSRGWYMLETCLSGTMAMVNSTFYFDFGDGFVEKDTVKLKGRSGKTLKRLVYFERKPKAVRLAPLNARADFNVDSLRIIPVSAQFAHSRMLKRISQKNLVRDAATPEQVKSRLEQDAGHIGIGFDELLRETYKDTFDEVSYERWIRKYEVPLFSDRAAQQNEIDSFQSKPCISLIMPVYNTDERLLRDAIDSVQRQSYTDWQLCIADDASTAEHVRPILEEFARQDGRISVTFSDTNKNIAMASNDALALARGDFIAFLDHDDLLPGHALFAMVKAVNANPDGQIFYSDEDKIDLDGNRADPYFKPDWNQDLFYSYNYICHFTMLRRELLEQSGGFRKGFDGSQDYDLLLRATKTAGFKNIVHVPHILYHWRAIEGSTALASAEKSYTTSAGIKALEDHFESLDGGAVSVEMGGQPNTYRIRFPLPETPPLVSLLIPTRNMLEVLQSCVESIINITAYKNYEIIILDNQSDEEETLRWLDFIQQHPKIRVLKYDKPFNYSAINNFGARHAKGEILALVNNDIDVLNPEWLGEMVSQAIRPDIGCVGAKLFYPDRTIQHAGVVLGIGGVAGHIFKGINEREGGYFSRALLTQNYSAVTAACLLIRKDIFEKTGGLDEENFRVAFNDVDFCLRVKELGYRNLWTPYAQLIHHESKSRGYEDTPEKKKRFLSEVARMKLRWSADLAHDPAYSPNLTLADETSRIKS
;
A
#
# COMPACT_ATOMS: atom_id res chain seq x y z
N MET A 1 26.55 29.72 17.03
CA MET A 1 27.69 29.54 16.08
C MET A 1 29.06 29.59 16.75
N SER A 2 29.20 29.90 18.05
CA SER A 2 30.52 30.02 18.72
C SER A 2 31.06 28.73 19.35
N ALA A 3 30.22 27.74 19.71
CA ALA A 3 30.69 26.45 20.26
C ALA A 3 31.18 25.43 19.21
N LEU A 4 30.80 25.60 17.93
CA LEU A 4 31.16 24.70 16.83
C LEU A 4 32.61 24.91 16.34
N ARG A 5 33.20 26.08 16.56
CA ARG A 5 34.59 26.37 16.11
C ARG A 5 35.66 25.75 17.02
N TYR A 6 35.34 25.48 18.29
CA TYR A 6 36.29 24.87 19.24
C TYR A 6 36.36 23.33 19.11
N LEU A 7 35.34 22.70 18.52
CA LEU A 7 35.30 21.25 18.24
C LEU A 7 35.54 20.90 16.76
N ALA A 8 35.57 21.88 15.86
CA ALA A 8 35.91 21.66 14.45
C ALA A 8 37.35 21.16 14.24
N GLY A 9 38.26 21.37 15.20
CA GLY A 9 39.61 20.79 15.20
C GLY A 9 39.66 19.31 15.63
N MET A 10 38.53 18.68 15.97
CA MET A 10 38.41 17.28 16.39
C MET A 10 37.47 16.48 15.49
N ALA A 11 37.53 16.67 14.16
CA ALA A 11 36.92 15.72 13.23
C ALA A 11 37.72 14.41 13.26
N PHE A 12 37.08 13.29 13.64
CA PHE A 12 37.76 12.00 13.86
C PHE A 12 38.11 11.29 12.53
N ALA A 13 37.50 11.73 11.43
CA ALA A 13 37.90 11.47 10.06
C ALA A 13 37.65 12.76 9.27
N GLU A 14 38.66 13.26 8.58
CA GLU A 14 38.58 14.55 7.89
C GLU A 14 38.75 14.45 6.37
N ASN A 15 38.97 13.25 5.80
CA ASN A 15 39.04 13.03 4.34
C ASN A 15 38.89 11.54 3.99
N ALA A 16 38.51 11.22 2.74
CA ALA A 16 38.41 9.87 2.18
C ALA A 16 39.73 9.05 2.20
N ARG A 17 40.86 9.65 2.60
CA ARG A 17 42.14 8.96 2.84
C ARG A 17 42.12 7.96 4.00
N ASN A 18 41.09 8.04 4.84
CA ASN A 18 40.91 7.11 5.96
C ASN A 18 40.12 5.86 5.57
N LEU A 19 39.59 5.80 4.35
CA LEU A 19 38.88 4.63 3.84
C LEU A 19 39.88 3.68 3.18
N PHE A 20 39.75 2.39 3.49
CA PHE A 20 40.45 1.33 2.76
C PHE A 20 39.41 0.31 2.27
N PRO A 21 39.51 -0.16 1.02
CA PRO A 21 38.57 -1.14 0.50
C PRO A 21 38.73 -2.45 1.26
N VAL A 22 37.62 -3.04 1.67
CA VAL A 22 37.57 -4.34 2.37
C VAL A 22 36.99 -5.41 1.45
N SER A 23 35.90 -5.10 0.74
CA SER A 23 35.26 -6.05 -0.18
C SER A 23 34.60 -5.32 -1.35
N GLN A 24 34.67 -5.92 -2.53
CA GLN A 24 33.88 -5.61 -3.73
C GLN A 24 33.92 -4.13 -4.17
N LEU A 25 35.07 -3.48 -3.98
CA LEU A 25 35.38 -2.11 -4.38
C LEU A 25 36.66 -2.07 -5.21
N ARG A 26 36.58 -1.52 -6.43
CA ARG A 26 37.74 -1.25 -7.28
C ARG A 26 37.99 0.25 -7.36
N LYS A 27 39.25 0.66 -7.26
CA LYS A 27 39.67 2.05 -7.47
C LYS A 27 39.79 2.33 -8.96
N SER A 28 39.31 3.49 -9.43
CA SER A 28 39.49 3.92 -10.82
C SER A 28 40.96 4.19 -11.11
N ASP A 29 41.41 3.82 -12.31
CA ASP A 29 42.79 4.00 -12.77
C ASP A 29 43.07 5.48 -13.17
N HIS A 30 42.04 6.32 -13.25
CA HIS A 30 42.10 7.69 -13.77
C HIS A 30 41.91 8.80 -12.71
N ASP A 31 41.29 8.50 -11.57
CA ASP A 31 41.11 9.46 -10.46
C ASP A 31 41.27 8.75 -9.11
N SER A 32 42.09 9.33 -8.22
CA SER A 32 42.37 8.78 -6.90
C SER A 32 41.15 8.71 -5.96
N TRP A 33 40.04 9.33 -6.33
CA TRP A 33 38.81 9.42 -5.54
C TRP A 33 37.59 8.69 -6.13
N ALA A 34 37.73 8.17 -7.36
CA ALA A 34 36.68 7.44 -8.03
C ALA A 34 36.75 5.94 -7.71
N TRP A 35 35.61 5.40 -7.31
CA TRP A 35 35.43 4.00 -6.91
C TRP A 35 34.32 3.37 -7.73
N CYS A 36 34.52 2.11 -8.08
CA CYS A 36 33.51 1.28 -8.73
C CYS A 36 33.08 0.19 -7.74
N SER A 37 31.78 0.16 -7.41
CA SER A 37 31.20 -0.95 -6.67
C SER A 37 30.99 -2.15 -7.61
N GLN A 38 31.55 -3.31 -7.25
CA GLN A 38 31.49 -4.53 -8.05
C GLN A 38 30.29 -5.43 -7.69
N SER A 39 29.49 -5.03 -6.70
CA SER A 39 28.34 -5.80 -6.19
C SER A 39 27.28 -4.86 -5.57
N CYS A 40 26.28 -5.45 -4.93
CA CYS A 40 25.33 -4.75 -4.06
C CYS A 40 25.83 -4.57 -2.61
N GLU A 41 27.02 -5.08 -2.25
CA GLU A 41 27.57 -5.04 -0.89
C GLU A 41 29.03 -4.54 -0.81
N PRO A 42 29.37 -3.39 -1.43
CA PRO A 42 30.70 -2.82 -1.31
C PRO A 42 30.98 -2.35 0.13
N VAL A 43 32.18 -2.59 0.65
CA VAL A 43 32.54 -2.21 2.03
C VAL A 43 33.90 -1.53 2.11
N PHE A 44 33.93 -0.34 2.71
CA PHE A 44 35.14 0.29 3.22
C PHE A 44 35.31 0.03 4.71
N GLY A 45 36.55 -0.20 5.14
CA GLY A 45 36.97 -0.01 6.52
C GLY A 45 37.39 1.44 6.75
N LEU A 46 37.10 1.97 7.94
CA LEU A 46 37.47 3.34 8.31
C LEU A 46 38.61 3.35 9.35
N ARG A 47 39.74 3.95 8.99
CA ARG A 47 40.82 4.25 9.94
C ARG A 47 40.46 5.52 10.71
N LEU A 48 40.11 5.36 11.97
CA LEU A 48 39.82 6.49 12.86
C LEU A 48 41.13 7.15 13.30
N LYS A 49 41.20 8.49 13.20
CA LYS A 49 42.37 9.26 13.65
C LYS A 49 42.53 9.22 15.18
N TYR A 50 41.41 9.08 15.89
CA TYR A 50 41.33 8.93 17.34
C TYR A 50 40.21 7.92 17.66
N PRO A 51 40.28 7.20 18.79
CA PRO A 51 39.22 6.28 19.18
C PRO A 51 37.92 7.04 19.49
N LEU A 52 36.78 6.51 19.01
CA LEU A 52 35.47 7.01 19.41
C LEU A 52 35.20 6.66 20.88
N SER A 53 34.45 7.50 21.59
CA SER A 53 34.00 7.29 22.96
C SER A 53 32.48 7.17 23.01
N ARG A 54 31.94 6.86 24.20
CA ARG A 54 30.51 7.04 24.46
C ARG A 54 30.15 8.52 24.29
N GLY A 55 28.95 8.82 23.80
CA GLY A 55 28.47 10.18 23.63
C GLY A 55 27.81 10.47 22.29
N TRP A 56 27.52 11.74 22.06
CA TRP A 56 26.83 12.22 20.87
C TRP A 56 27.80 12.54 19.74
N TYR A 57 27.45 12.09 18.53
CA TYR A 57 28.17 12.37 17.31
C TYR A 57 27.22 12.79 16.19
N MET A 58 27.70 13.64 15.29
CA MET A 58 27.09 13.91 14.00
C MET A 58 27.90 13.17 12.93
N LEU A 59 27.24 12.23 12.25
CA LEU A 59 27.74 11.58 11.06
C LEU A 59 27.45 12.47 9.86
N GLU A 60 28.41 12.61 8.98
CA GLU A 60 28.29 13.36 7.74
C GLU A 60 28.94 12.60 6.58
N THR A 61 28.24 12.50 5.45
CA THR A 61 28.79 11.95 4.21
C THR A 61 28.30 12.74 3.00
N CYS A 62 29.11 12.84 1.95
CA CYS A 62 28.72 13.33 0.64
C CYS A 62 29.33 12.38 -0.39
N LEU A 63 28.48 11.66 -1.12
CA LEU A 63 28.90 10.81 -2.23
C LEU A 63 28.30 11.37 -3.52
N SER A 64 29.10 11.41 -4.58
CA SER A 64 28.66 11.84 -5.92
C SER A 64 28.91 10.74 -6.95
N GLY A 65 28.23 10.76 -8.10
CA GLY A 65 28.47 9.81 -9.20
C GLY A 65 27.21 9.50 -10.02
N THR A 66 27.18 8.34 -10.69
CA THR A 66 26.14 8.00 -11.68
C THR A 66 24.76 7.69 -11.10
N MET A 67 24.64 7.41 -9.81
CA MET A 67 23.34 7.24 -9.13
C MET A 67 22.65 8.57 -8.80
N ALA A 68 21.32 8.61 -8.93
CA ALA A 68 20.52 9.77 -8.51
C ALA A 68 20.41 9.89 -6.97
N MET A 69 20.31 8.74 -6.29
CA MET A 69 20.15 8.62 -4.84
C MET A 69 21.25 7.77 -4.23
N VAL A 70 21.72 8.18 -3.06
CA VAL A 70 22.76 7.53 -2.26
C VAL A 70 22.12 6.97 -0.99
N ASN A 71 22.48 5.74 -0.64
CA ASN A 71 22.11 5.08 0.61
C ASN A 71 23.37 4.53 1.28
N SER A 72 24.04 5.36 2.08
CA SER A 72 25.26 4.96 2.77
C SER A 72 24.94 4.41 4.15
N THR A 73 25.50 3.25 4.48
CA THR A 73 25.31 2.58 5.76
C THR A 73 26.61 2.55 6.53
N PHE A 74 26.64 3.18 7.70
CA PHE A 74 27.72 3.02 8.66
C PHE A 74 27.44 1.79 9.52
N TYR A 75 28.44 0.95 9.72
CA TYR A 75 28.41 -0.16 10.67
C TYR A 75 29.39 0.13 11.79
N PHE A 76 28.95 -0.05 13.03
CA PHE A 76 29.77 0.13 14.22
C PHE A 76 29.94 -1.21 14.92
N ASP A 77 31.19 -1.60 15.18
CA ASP A 77 31.51 -2.79 15.98
C ASP A 77 31.79 -2.35 17.41
N PHE A 78 31.05 -2.88 18.37
CA PHE A 78 31.21 -2.62 19.80
C PHE A 78 31.97 -3.72 20.56
N GLY A 79 32.42 -4.76 19.86
CA GLY A 79 33.08 -5.94 20.42
C GLY A 79 32.45 -7.28 20.01
N ASP A 80 31.30 -7.23 19.36
CA ASP A 80 30.50 -8.40 18.95
C ASP A 80 30.61 -8.65 17.43
N GLY A 81 31.44 -7.86 16.72
CA GLY A 81 31.51 -7.85 15.27
C GLY A 81 30.57 -6.81 14.64
N PHE A 82 30.53 -6.77 13.30
CA PHE A 82 29.63 -5.88 12.56
C PHE A 82 28.27 -6.56 12.37
N VAL A 83 27.28 -6.13 13.14
CA VAL A 83 25.91 -6.64 13.12
C VAL A 83 24.94 -5.58 12.59
N GLU A 84 23.84 -6.01 11.97
CA GLU A 84 22.91 -5.08 11.31
C GLU A 84 22.21 -4.12 12.28
N LYS A 85 21.96 -4.55 13.52
CA LYS A 85 21.38 -3.71 14.58
C LYS A 85 22.22 -2.48 14.94
N ASP A 86 23.53 -2.53 14.70
CA ASP A 86 24.49 -1.48 15.02
C ASP A 86 24.83 -0.63 13.77
N THR A 87 23.82 -0.41 12.92
CA THR A 87 23.96 0.37 11.68
C THR A 87 23.26 1.72 11.72
N VAL A 88 23.82 2.66 10.96
CA VAL A 88 23.24 3.99 10.77
C VAL A 88 23.21 4.34 9.29
N LYS A 89 22.00 4.49 8.74
CA LYS A 89 21.76 4.76 7.32
C LYS A 89 21.64 6.26 7.06
N LEU A 90 22.34 6.76 6.05
CA LEU A 90 22.25 8.13 5.54
C LEU A 90 21.78 8.05 4.09
N LYS A 91 20.51 8.42 3.85
CA LYS A 91 19.87 8.42 2.53
C LYS A 91 19.69 9.84 2.00
N GLY A 92 19.93 10.06 0.71
CA GLY A 92 19.63 11.34 0.04
C GLY A 92 20.20 11.44 -1.37
N ARG A 93 20.13 12.62 -1.98
CA ARG A 93 20.57 12.83 -3.37
C ARG A 93 22.09 12.78 -3.50
N SER A 94 22.56 12.21 -4.60
CA SER A 94 23.97 12.24 -5.01
C SER A 94 24.51 13.68 -5.07
N GLY A 95 25.74 13.89 -4.60
CA GLY A 95 26.40 15.19 -4.50
C GLY A 95 25.86 16.12 -3.40
N LYS A 96 24.97 15.65 -2.51
CA LYS A 96 24.49 16.42 -1.36
C LYS A 96 25.05 15.86 -0.05
N THR A 97 25.45 16.77 0.83
CA THR A 97 25.88 16.42 2.18
C THR A 97 24.72 15.90 3.02
N LEU A 98 24.82 14.65 3.44
CA LEU A 98 23.89 13.96 4.32
C LEU A 98 24.39 14.05 5.76
N LYS A 99 23.48 14.25 6.73
CA LYS A 99 23.82 14.41 8.15
C LYS A 99 22.86 13.61 9.03
N ARG A 100 23.39 12.93 10.03
CA ARG A 100 22.58 12.21 11.04
C ARG A 100 23.27 12.26 12.41
N LEU A 101 22.54 12.68 13.44
CA LEU A 101 22.96 12.57 14.84
C LEU A 101 22.80 11.15 15.34
N VAL A 102 23.75 10.70 16.14
CA VAL A 102 23.78 9.37 16.77
C VAL A 102 24.31 9.50 18.20
N TYR A 103 23.83 8.64 19.09
CA TYR A 103 24.35 8.49 20.44
C TYR A 103 24.95 7.10 20.59
N PHE A 104 26.21 7.03 21.06
CA PHE A 104 26.86 5.76 21.33
C PHE A 104 26.81 5.47 22.84
N GLU A 105 26.03 4.44 23.20
CA GLU A 105 25.92 3.94 24.57
C GLU A 105 27.14 3.10 24.98
N ARG A 106 27.73 2.41 24.01
CA ARG A 106 28.96 1.63 24.14
C ARG A 106 30.08 2.30 23.36
N LYS A 107 31.34 1.98 23.66
CA LYS A 107 32.49 2.53 22.95
C LYS A 107 32.67 1.78 21.61
N PRO A 108 32.54 2.43 20.43
CA PRO A 108 32.82 1.77 19.16
C PRO A 108 34.31 1.38 19.07
N LYS A 109 34.58 0.12 18.70
CA LYS A 109 35.93 -0.42 18.47
C LYS A 109 36.36 -0.28 17.01
N ALA A 110 35.44 -0.48 16.06
CA ALA A 110 35.71 -0.33 14.64
C ALA A 110 34.50 0.24 13.89
N VAL A 111 34.75 0.81 12.71
CA VAL A 111 33.72 1.40 11.84
C VAL A 111 33.93 0.93 10.41
N ARG A 112 32.84 0.52 9.77
CA ARG A 112 32.77 0.26 8.33
C ARG A 112 31.75 1.18 7.68
N LEU A 113 31.95 1.44 6.40
CA LEU A 113 31.03 2.19 5.56
C LEU A 113 30.71 1.35 4.33
N ALA A 114 29.45 0.97 4.17
CA ALA A 114 28.92 0.55 2.89
C ALA A 114 28.41 1.81 2.16
N PRO A 115 29.09 2.28 1.10
CA PRO A 115 28.80 3.57 0.50
C PRO A 115 27.46 3.58 -0.27
N LEU A 116 27.08 2.44 -0.85
CA LEU A 116 25.91 2.23 -1.71
C LEU A 116 25.52 0.74 -1.73
N ASN A 117 24.28 0.45 -2.13
CA ASN A 117 23.74 -0.92 -2.26
C ASN A 117 23.54 -1.32 -3.75
N ALA A 118 24.44 -0.91 -4.64
CA ALA A 118 24.34 -1.18 -6.08
C ALA A 118 25.71 -1.20 -6.75
N ARG A 119 25.78 -1.72 -7.98
CA ARG A 119 26.93 -1.52 -8.86
C ARG A 119 26.87 -0.13 -9.47
N ALA A 120 27.81 0.73 -9.11
CA ALA A 120 27.91 2.08 -9.65
C ALA A 120 29.31 2.65 -9.48
N ASP A 121 29.61 3.65 -10.31
CA ASP A 121 30.78 4.51 -10.17
C ASP A 121 30.42 5.72 -9.31
N PHE A 122 31.24 5.98 -8.30
CA PHE A 122 31.00 7.03 -7.33
C PHE A 122 32.29 7.62 -6.75
N ASN A 123 32.19 8.84 -6.23
CA ASN A 123 33.22 9.52 -5.46
C ASN A 123 32.77 9.67 -4.01
N VAL A 124 33.73 9.60 -3.08
CA VAL A 124 33.53 9.98 -1.68
C VAL A 124 34.02 11.41 -1.51
N ASP A 125 33.14 12.39 -1.72
CA ASP A 125 33.49 13.81 -1.68
C ASP A 125 33.84 14.27 -0.25
N SER A 126 33.11 13.75 0.75
CA SER A 126 33.40 14.03 2.16
C SER A 126 32.87 12.94 3.09
N LEU A 127 33.56 12.71 4.20
CA LEU A 127 33.14 11.79 5.27
C LEU A 127 33.63 12.31 6.61
N ARG A 128 32.74 12.58 7.56
CA ARG A 128 33.08 13.12 8.89
C ARG A 128 32.26 12.46 10.01
N ILE A 129 32.93 12.21 11.13
CA ILE A 129 32.32 11.81 12.41
C ILE A 129 32.72 12.86 13.43
N ILE A 130 31.76 13.66 13.90
CA ILE A 130 32.02 14.89 14.66
C ILE A 130 31.36 14.78 16.04
N PRO A 131 32.10 14.85 17.16
CA PRO A 131 31.48 14.87 18.49
C PRO A 131 30.65 16.14 18.68
N VAL A 132 29.49 16.03 19.32
CA VAL A 132 28.62 17.17 19.62
C VAL A 132 28.12 17.12 21.06
N SER A 133 27.66 18.25 21.60
CA SER A 133 27.03 18.28 22.93
C SER A 133 25.60 17.75 22.88
N ALA A 134 25.10 17.23 24.01
CA ALA A 134 23.70 16.79 24.14
C ALA A 134 22.72 17.93 23.82
N GLN A 135 22.98 19.15 24.31
CA GLN A 135 22.15 20.33 24.01
C GLN A 135 22.07 20.62 22.50
N PHE A 136 23.19 20.51 21.79
CA PHE A 136 23.20 20.67 20.33
C PHE A 136 22.41 19.56 19.64
N ALA A 137 22.59 18.31 20.06
CA ALA A 137 21.85 17.18 19.52
C ALA A 137 20.34 17.36 19.72
N HIS A 138 19.89 17.63 20.95
CA HIS A 138 18.46 17.78 21.28
C HIS A 138 17.80 18.90 20.48
N SER A 139 18.43 20.07 20.41
CA SER A 139 17.92 21.21 19.63
C SER A 139 17.74 20.87 18.14
N ARG A 140 18.71 20.15 17.56
CA ARG A 140 18.65 19.72 16.16
C ARG A 140 17.62 18.63 15.92
N MET A 141 17.48 17.69 16.85
CA MET A 141 16.47 16.64 16.79
C MET A 141 15.06 17.22 16.81
N LEU A 142 14.75 18.06 17.81
CA LEU A 142 13.45 18.72 17.94
C LEU A 142 13.12 19.56 16.70
N LYS A 143 14.08 20.34 16.18
CA LYS A 143 13.90 21.11 14.95
C LYS A 143 13.58 20.25 13.74
N ARG A 144 14.23 19.08 13.62
CA ARG A 144 13.96 18.18 12.50
C ARG A 144 12.60 17.51 12.63
N ILE A 145 12.24 17.05 13.83
CA ILE A 145 10.95 16.42 14.12
C ILE A 145 9.81 17.40 13.78
N SER A 146 9.93 18.66 14.19
CA SER A 146 8.93 19.68 13.87
C SER A 146 8.83 19.95 12.37
N GLN A 147 9.96 20.00 11.65
CA GLN A 147 9.97 20.15 10.18
C GLN A 147 9.36 18.97 9.41
N LYS A 148 9.30 17.79 10.04
CA LYS A 148 8.73 16.59 9.46
C LYS A 148 7.27 16.36 9.86
N ASN A 149 6.69 17.23 10.69
CA ASN A 149 5.31 17.15 11.17
C ASN A 149 4.94 15.76 11.74
N LEU A 150 5.90 15.07 12.39
CA LEU A 150 5.68 13.73 12.95
C LEU A 150 4.90 13.73 14.26
N VAL A 151 4.72 14.90 14.87
CA VAL A 151 3.97 15.06 16.11
C VAL A 151 2.71 15.84 15.80
N ARG A 152 1.56 15.18 15.96
CA ARG A 152 0.24 15.74 15.71
C ARG A 152 0.05 17.02 16.53
N ASP A 153 -0.51 18.04 15.88
CA ASP A 153 -0.82 19.35 16.47
C ASP A 153 0.40 20.10 17.08
N ALA A 154 1.62 19.73 16.68
CA ALA A 154 2.87 20.37 17.11
C ALA A 154 3.70 20.84 15.91
N ALA A 155 3.73 22.15 15.67
CA ALA A 155 4.42 22.77 14.54
C ALA A 155 5.79 23.36 14.91
N THR A 156 6.04 23.66 16.19
CA THR A 156 7.31 24.24 16.68
C THR A 156 8.16 23.25 17.48
N PRO A 157 9.49 23.41 17.53
CA PRO A 157 10.36 22.57 18.37
C PRO A 157 9.95 22.54 19.84
N GLU A 158 9.42 23.65 20.37
CA GLU A 158 8.96 23.78 21.75
C GLU A 158 7.67 22.98 21.98
N GLN A 159 6.72 23.04 21.04
CA GLN A 159 5.49 22.23 21.08
C GLN A 159 5.80 20.75 20.98
N VAL A 160 6.69 20.37 20.05
CA VAL A 160 7.17 18.99 19.91
C VAL A 160 7.79 18.50 21.22
N LYS A 161 8.66 19.31 21.84
CA LYS A 161 9.29 18.95 23.11
C LYS A 161 8.24 18.67 24.19
N SER A 162 7.33 19.61 24.41
CA SER A 162 6.30 19.49 25.44
C SER A 162 5.42 18.26 25.22
N ARG A 163 5.07 17.96 23.96
CA ARG A 163 4.26 16.79 23.63
C ARG A 163 5.01 15.49 23.86
N LEU A 164 6.28 15.41 23.47
CA LEU A 164 7.11 14.23 23.73
C LEU A 164 7.34 14.01 25.23
N GLU A 165 7.49 15.06 26.04
CA GLU A 165 7.56 14.91 27.50
C GLU A 165 6.26 14.31 28.07
N GLN A 166 5.10 14.75 27.58
CA GLN A 166 3.80 14.18 27.95
C GLN A 166 3.68 12.71 27.51
N ASP A 167 3.93 12.42 26.23
CA ASP A 167 3.79 11.09 25.66
C ASP A 167 4.75 10.10 26.35
N ALA A 168 5.99 10.52 26.63
CA ALA A 168 6.98 9.72 27.38
C ALA A 168 6.46 9.34 28.78
N GLY A 169 5.79 10.27 29.47
CA GLY A 169 5.16 10.00 30.76
C GLY A 169 4.00 9.00 30.67
N HIS A 170 3.20 9.02 29.60
CA HIS A 170 2.08 8.09 29.42
C HIS A 170 2.53 6.68 29.09
N ILE A 171 3.58 6.53 28.27
CA ILE A 171 4.11 5.23 27.84
C ILE A 171 5.20 4.68 28.77
N GLY A 172 5.58 5.42 29.82
CA GLY A 172 6.52 4.97 30.85
C GLY A 172 7.99 4.89 30.41
N ILE A 173 8.40 5.67 29.40
CA ILE A 173 9.82 5.74 28.96
C ILE A 173 10.43 7.12 29.22
N GLY A 174 11.75 7.24 29.13
CA GLY A 174 12.43 8.52 29.32
C GLY A 174 12.26 9.47 28.13
N PHE A 175 12.16 10.78 28.39
CA PHE A 175 12.07 11.80 27.33
C PHE A 175 13.21 11.68 26.30
N ASP A 176 14.45 11.48 26.75
CA ASP A 176 15.61 11.39 25.86
C ASP A 176 15.57 10.14 24.96
N GLU A 177 14.95 9.06 25.44
CA GLU A 177 14.74 7.84 24.68
C GLU A 177 13.68 8.08 23.60
N LEU A 178 12.51 8.60 23.99
CA LEU A 178 11.44 8.92 23.03
C LEU A 178 11.88 9.97 22.00
N LEU A 179 12.69 10.95 22.39
CA LEU A 179 13.24 11.96 21.50
C LEU A 179 14.18 11.33 20.45
N ARG A 180 15.03 10.38 20.87
CA ARG A 180 15.93 9.65 19.96
C ARG A 180 15.14 8.79 18.97
N GLU A 181 14.14 8.07 19.45
CA GLU A 181 13.26 7.24 18.62
C GLU A 181 12.49 8.10 17.61
N THR A 182 11.84 9.17 18.07
CA THR A 182 11.10 10.09 17.18
C THR A 182 12.01 10.80 16.19
N TYR A 183 13.24 11.13 16.58
CA TYR A 183 14.22 11.65 15.64
C TYR A 183 14.64 10.59 14.61
N LYS A 184 14.78 9.31 15.01
CA LYS A 184 15.10 8.21 14.10
C LYS A 184 14.06 8.09 12.98
N ASP A 185 12.78 8.22 13.32
CA ASP A 185 11.65 8.16 12.38
C ASP A 185 11.61 9.33 11.37
N THR A 186 12.38 10.40 11.62
CA THR A 186 12.58 11.43 10.59
C THR A 186 13.47 10.97 9.43
N PHE A 187 14.10 9.80 9.55
CA PHE A 187 15.00 9.20 8.55
C PHE A 187 14.55 7.81 8.11
N ASP A 188 14.03 7.02 9.06
CA ASP A 188 13.59 5.66 8.84
C ASP A 188 12.05 5.63 8.78
N GLU A 189 11.46 4.58 8.21
CA GLU A 189 10.02 4.34 8.35
C GLU A 189 9.70 4.14 9.84
N VAL A 190 8.54 4.62 10.31
CA VAL A 190 8.07 4.39 11.68
C VAL A 190 8.22 2.91 11.98
N SER A 191 8.96 2.54 13.02
CA SER A 191 9.14 1.13 13.33
C SER A 191 7.80 0.52 13.72
N TYR A 192 7.54 -0.69 13.25
CA TYR A 192 6.31 -1.39 13.57
C TYR A 192 6.13 -1.60 15.09
N GLU A 193 7.22 -1.89 15.80
CA GLU A 193 7.29 -1.95 17.27
C GLU A 193 6.73 -0.68 17.95
N ARG A 194 7.03 0.50 17.41
CA ARG A 194 6.51 1.76 17.95
C ARG A 194 5.01 1.87 17.69
N TRP A 195 4.55 1.49 16.50
CA TRP A 195 3.14 1.47 16.19
C TRP A 195 2.38 0.53 17.13
N ILE A 196 2.91 -0.66 17.42
CA ILE A 196 2.33 -1.61 18.39
C ILE A 196 2.17 -0.94 19.76
N ARG A 197 3.25 -0.35 20.30
CA ARG A 197 3.21 0.29 21.63
C ARG A 197 2.27 1.49 21.71
N LYS A 198 2.16 2.28 20.63
CA LYS A 198 1.40 3.52 20.60
C LYS A 198 -0.07 3.33 20.25
N TYR A 199 -0.38 2.39 19.36
CA TYR A 199 -1.71 2.23 18.77
C TYR A 199 -2.37 0.91 19.17
N GLU A 200 -1.67 -0.23 19.09
CA GLU A 200 -2.27 -1.53 19.37
C GLU A 200 -2.43 -1.81 20.87
N VAL A 201 -1.33 -1.67 21.64
CA VAL A 201 -1.30 -1.99 23.08
C VAL A 201 -2.37 -1.21 23.87
N PRO A 202 -2.57 0.10 23.67
CA PRO A 202 -3.59 0.84 24.42
C PRO A 202 -5.02 0.39 24.13
N LEU A 203 -5.30 -0.22 22.97
CA LEU A 203 -6.65 -0.66 22.60
C LEU A 203 -7.06 -1.95 23.31
N PHE A 204 -6.10 -2.83 23.62
CA PHE A 204 -6.39 -4.20 24.07
C PHE A 204 -5.61 -4.65 25.32
N SER A 205 -4.90 -3.75 26.01
CA SER A 205 -4.11 -4.11 27.20
C SER A 205 -4.96 -4.36 28.45
N ASP A 206 -6.12 -3.72 28.57
CA ASP A 206 -7.00 -3.86 29.75
C ASP A 206 -7.97 -5.04 29.57
N ARG A 207 -7.66 -6.18 30.22
CA ARG A 207 -8.53 -7.37 30.23
C ARG A 207 -9.85 -7.15 30.99
N ALA A 208 -9.87 -6.30 32.02
CA ALA A 208 -11.09 -6.03 32.78
C ALA A 208 -12.06 -5.18 31.94
N ALA A 209 -11.55 -4.19 31.20
CA ALA A 209 -12.34 -3.43 30.24
C ALA A 209 -12.92 -4.33 29.14
N GLN A 210 -12.13 -5.24 28.59
CA GLN A 210 -12.62 -6.24 27.62
C GLN A 210 -13.75 -7.08 28.22
N GLN A 211 -13.59 -7.59 29.44
CA GLN A 211 -14.62 -8.40 30.08
C GLN A 211 -15.92 -7.60 30.31
N ASN A 212 -15.83 -6.37 30.79
CA ASN A 212 -16.99 -5.50 30.97
C ASN A 212 -17.73 -5.24 29.64
N GLU A 213 -16.98 -5.07 28.55
CA GLU A 213 -17.56 -4.88 27.21
C GLU A 213 -18.21 -6.19 26.71
N ILE A 214 -17.55 -7.34 26.87
CA ILE A 214 -18.11 -8.66 26.58
C ILE A 214 -19.42 -8.88 27.34
N ASP A 215 -19.48 -8.50 28.61
CA ASP A 215 -20.68 -8.65 29.43
C ASP A 215 -21.86 -7.85 28.87
N SER A 216 -21.59 -6.72 28.22
CA SER A 216 -22.58 -5.84 27.59
C SER A 216 -23.02 -6.25 26.17
N PHE A 217 -22.33 -7.19 25.52
CA PHE A 217 -22.69 -7.62 24.17
C PHE A 217 -24.10 -8.23 24.11
N GLN A 218 -24.87 -7.82 23.10
CA GLN A 218 -26.20 -8.36 22.84
C GLN A 218 -26.13 -9.76 22.24
N SER A 219 -25.14 -10.00 21.38
CA SER A 219 -24.85 -11.30 20.78
C SER A 219 -23.50 -11.80 21.27
N LYS A 220 -23.48 -13.02 21.82
CA LYS A 220 -22.28 -13.73 22.27
C LYS A 220 -22.20 -15.07 21.52
N PRO A 221 -21.94 -15.04 20.20
CA PRO A 221 -21.93 -16.25 19.39
C PRO A 221 -20.74 -17.14 19.77
N CYS A 222 -20.92 -18.45 19.61
CA CYS A 222 -19.80 -19.38 19.70
C CYS A 222 -18.98 -19.34 18.40
N ILE A 223 -17.65 -19.26 18.49
CA ILE A 223 -16.75 -19.29 17.33
C ILE A 223 -16.06 -20.64 17.26
N SER A 224 -16.26 -21.40 16.17
CA SER A 224 -15.49 -22.62 15.88
C SER A 224 -14.27 -22.28 15.01
N LEU A 225 -13.07 -22.52 15.52
CA LEU A 225 -11.81 -22.39 14.79
C LEU A 225 -11.46 -23.71 14.12
N ILE A 226 -11.20 -23.70 12.82
CA ILE A 226 -10.84 -24.86 12.00
C ILE A 226 -9.32 -24.90 11.84
N MET A 227 -8.71 -26.02 12.24
CA MET A 227 -7.26 -26.22 12.24
C MET A 227 -6.91 -27.60 11.66
N PRO A 228 -6.64 -27.72 10.35
CA PRO A 228 -6.00 -28.92 9.82
C PRO A 228 -4.56 -29.01 10.34
N VAL A 229 -4.08 -30.20 10.70
CA VAL A 229 -2.74 -30.42 11.26
C VAL A 229 -2.00 -31.49 10.45
N TYR A 230 -0.74 -31.23 10.08
CA TYR A 230 0.13 -32.24 9.48
C TYR A 230 1.60 -32.01 9.84
N ASN A 231 2.19 -32.92 10.62
CA ASN A 231 3.64 -32.95 10.93
C ASN A 231 4.23 -31.64 11.49
N THR A 232 3.41 -30.84 12.17
CA THR A 232 3.82 -29.58 12.79
C THR A 232 4.87 -29.79 13.88
N ASP A 233 5.85 -28.89 13.99
CA ASP A 233 6.80 -28.88 15.12
C ASP A 233 6.07 -28.78 16.47
N GLU A 234 6.58 -29.50 17.49
CA GLU A 234 5.94 -29.58 18.80
C GLU A 234 5.70 -28.21 19.43
N ARG A 235 6.72 -27.33 19.42
CA ARG A 235 6.59 -26.01 20.03
C ARG A 235 5.55 -25.19 19.28
N LEU A 236 5.58 -25.22 17.96
CA LEU A 236 4.69 -24.42 17.13
C LEU A 236 3.23 -24.83 17.30
N LEU A 237 2.96 -26.14 17.31
CA LEU A 237 1.62 -26.69 17.53
C LEU A 237 1.06 -26.34 18.92
N ARG A 238 1.89 -26.48 19.96
CA ARG A 238 1.51 -26.11 21.33
C ARG A 238 1.21 -24.61 21.42
N ASP A 239 2.06 -23.76 20.85
CA ASP A 239 1.84 -22.31 20.85
C ASP A 239 0.54 -21.92 20.13
N ALA A 240 0.23 -22.55 18.99
CA ALA A 240 -0.99 -22.30 18.23
C ALA A 240 -2.25 -22.61 19.07
N ILE A 241 -2.31 -23.80 19.68
CA ILE A 241 -3.43 -24.21 20.54
C ILE A 241 -3.54 -23.30 21.77
N ASP A 242 -2.42 -23.02 22.43
CA ASP A 242 -2.35 -22.13 23.59
C ASP A 242 -2.86 -20.71 23.25
N SER A 243 -2.58 -20.21 22.05
CA SER A 243 -3.03 -18.88 21.61
C SER A 243 -4.56 -18.75 21.57
N VAL A 244 -5.25 -19.86 21.25
CA VAL A 244 -6.72 -19.96 21.31
C VAL A 244 -7.20 -20.05 22.76
N GLN A 245 -6.50 -20.83 23.61
CA GLN A 245 -6.88 -20.96 25.01
C GLN A 245 -6.77 -19.64 25.80
N ARG A 246 -5.85 -18.75 25.41
CA ARG A 246 -5.60 -17.45 26.07
C ARG A 246 -6.52 -16.31 25.66
N GLN A 247 -7.49 -16.57 24.77
CA GLN A 247 -8.45 -15.57 24.30
C GLN A 247 -9.28 -14.99 25.46
N SER A 248 -9.50 -13.68 25.44
CA SER A 248 -10.35 -12.98 26.42
C SER A 248 -11.83 -13.31 26.25
N TYR A 249 -12.28 -13.50 25.02
CA TYR A 249 -13.60 -14.03 24.72
C TYR A 249 -13.58 -15.56 24.84
N THR A 250 -14.48 -16.14 25.64
CA THR A 250 -14.39 -17.54 26.08
C THR A 250 -15.32 -18.51 25.36
N ASP A 251 -16.32 -18.01 24.62
CA ASP A 251 -17.30 -18.82 23.89
C ASP A 251 -16.73 -19.22 22.52
N TRP A 252 -15.82 -20.19 22.52
CA TRP A 252 -15.20 -20.73 21.33
C TRP A 252 -15.08 -22.26 21.39
N GLN A 253 -14.85 -22.86 20.22
CA GLN A 253 -14.49 -24.26 20.03
C GLN A 253 -13.27 -24.32 19.11
N LEU A 254 -12.27 -25.14 19.43
CA LEU A 254 -11.17 -25.44 18.52
C LEU A 254 -11.40 -26.82 17.89
N CYS A 255 -11.52 -26.87 16.57
CA CYS A 255 -11.81 -28.06 15.79
C CYS A 255 -10.55 -28.46 15.01
N ILE A 256 -9.92 -29.56 15.43
CA ILE A 256 -8.64 -30.01 14.90
C ILE A 256 -8.83 -31.30 14.10
N ALA A 257 -8.27 -31.35 12.89
CA ALA A 257 -8.18 -32.58 12.12
C ALA A 257 -6.71 -32.90 11.82
N ASP A 258 -6.20 -33.97 12.43
CA ASP A 258 -4.88 -34.49 12.11
C ASP A 258 -4.94 -35.27 10.78
N ASP A 259 -4.27 -34.76 9.74
CA ASP A 259 -4.27 -35.29 8.38
C ASP A 259 -3.22 -36.41 8.20
N ALA A 260 -3.28 -37.38 9.10
CA ALA A 260 -2.35 -38.51 9.19
C ALA A 260 -0.89 -38.08 9.40
N SER A 261 -0.62 -37.26 10.42
CA SER A 261 0.75 -36.91 10.81
C SER A 261 1.59 -38.16 11.10
N THR A 262 2.80 -38.18 10.54
CA THR A 262 3.83 -39.20 10.78
C THR A 262 4.73 -38.87 11.96
N ALA A 263 4.75 -37.61 12.40
CA ALA A 263 5.55 -37.17 13.54
C ALA A 263 4.95 -37.68 14.86
N GLU A 264 5.75 -38.43 15.63
CA GLU A 264 5.28 -39.20 16.80
C GLU A 264 4.69 -38.32 17.92
N HIS A 265 5.07 -37.05 17.99
CA HIS A 265 4.61 -36.12 19.03
C HIS A 265 3.22 -35.52 18.78
N VAL A 266 2.75 -35.44 17.53
CA VAL A 266 1.52 -34.70 17.18
C VAL A 266 0.29 -35.28 17.86
N ARG A 267 0.02 -36.58 17.67
CA ARG A 267 -1.17 -37.23 18.26
C ARG A 267 -1.21 -37.13 19.80
N PRO A 268 -0.13 -37.46 20.54
CA PRO A 268 -0.10 -37.27 21.99
C PRO A 268 -0.42 -35.84 22.45
N ILE A 269 0.08 -34.81 21.74
CA ILE A 269 -0.20 -33.41 22.05
C ILE A 269 -1.69 -33.10 21.86
N LEU A 270 -2.28 -33.50 20.74
CA LEU A 270 -3.68 -33.23 20.46
C LEU A 270 -4.61 -33.93 21.46
N GLU A 271 -4.31 -35.18 21.82
CA GLU A 271 -5.04 -35.93 22.85
C GLU A 271 -4.88 -35.31 24.25
N GLU A 272 -3.70 -34.78 24.56
CA GLU A 272 -3.43 -34.04 25.80
C GLU A 272 -4.36 -32.82 25.91
N PHE A 273 -4.35 -31.94 24.91
CA PHE A 273 -5.16 -30.72 24.93
C PHE A 273 -6.67 -31.00 24.93
N ALA A 274 -7.13 -31.96 24.13
CA ALA A 274 -8.55 -32.37 24.10
C ALA A 274 -9.04 -32.90 25.45
N ARG A 275 -8.16 -33.53 26.24
CA ARG A 275 -8.47 -34.00 27.60
C ARG A 275 -8.51 -32.87 28.62
N GLN A 276 -7.68 -31.84 28.43
CA GLN A 276 -7.56 -30.72 29.37
C GLN A 276 -8.64 -29.64 29.18
N ASP A 277 -9.13 -29.44 27.95
CA ASP A 277 -10.13 -28.42 27.64
C ASP A 277 -11.24 -28.98 26.73
N GLY A 278 -12.45 -29.11 27.29
CA GLY A 278 -13.61 -29.66 26.57
C GLY A 278 -14.11 -28.80 25.39
N ARG A 279 -13.53 -27.61 25.17
CA ARG A 279 -13.78 -26.81 23.96
C ARG A 279 -12.94 -27.27 22.77
N ILE A 280 -11.93 -28.12 22.98
CA ILE A 280 -11.06 -28.66 21.92
C ILE A 280 -11.62 -30.01 21.46
N SER A 281 -11.88 -30.13 20.15
CA SER A 281 -12.41 -31.33 19.50
C SER A 281 -11.41 -31.78 18.45
N VAL A 282 -11.01 -33.05 18.47
CA VAL A 282 -9.97 -33.60 17.59
C VAL A 282 -10.51 -34.80 16.82
N THR A 283 -10.19 -34.88 15.54
CA THR A 283 -10.35 -36.08 14.71
C THR A 283 -9.02 -36.48 14.07
N PHE A 284 -8.86 -37.76 13.76
CA PHE A 284 -7.63 -38.33 13.20
C PHE A 284 -7.95 -39.06 11.90
N SER A 285 -7.25 -38.70 10.82
CA SER A 285 -7.34 -39.40 9.55
C SER A 285 -6.33 -40.56 9.48
N ASP A 286 -6.73 -41.67 8.87
CA ASP A 286 -5.85 -42.82 8.62
C ASP A 286 -4.93 -42.60 7.41
N THR A 287 -5.28 -41.67 6.53
CA THR A 287 -4.53 -41.31 5.32
C THR A 287 -4.47 -39.79 5.17
N ASN A 288 -3.39 -39.30 4.57
CA ASN A 288 -3.26 -37.88 4.24
C ASN A 288 -4.19 -37.53 3.06
N LYS A 289 -5.16 -36.65 3.30
CA LYS A 289 -6.21 -36.23 2.36
C LYS A 289 -5.92 -34.85 1.75
N ASN A 290 -4.86 -34.17 2.18
CA ASN A 290 -4.50 -32.78 1.91
C ASN A 290 -5.38 -31.76 2.63
N ILE A 291 -4.89 -30.52 2.66
CA ILE A 291 -5.42 -29.42 3.48
C ILE A 291 -6.91 -29.14 3.25
N ALA A 292 -7.41 -29.20 2.02
CA ALA A 292 -8.82 -28.92 1.75
C ALA A 292 -9.75 -29.95 2.42
N MET A 293 -9.38 -31.23 2.35
CA MET A 293 -10.19 -32.30 2.94
C MET A 293 -10.01 -32.41 4.45
N ALA A 294 -8.79 -32.20 4.95
CA ALA A 294 -8.54 -32.09 6.39
C ALA A 294 -9.33 -30.93 7.02
N SER A 295 -9.42 -29.79 6.33
CA SER A 295 -10.23 -28.65 6.77
C SER A 295 -11.72 -29.00 6.82
N ASN A 296 -12.24 -29.80 5.89
CA ASN A 296 -13.62 -30.32 5.96
C ASN A 296 -13.83 -31.31 7.12
N ASP A 297 -12.85 -32.16 7.42
CA ASP A 297 -12.92 -33.08 8.57
C ASP A 297 -12.97 -32.29 9.90
N ALA A 298 -12.19 -31.20 10.01
CA ALA A 298 -12.25 -30.29 11.15
C ALA A 298 -13.57 -29.50 11.17
N LEU A 299 -14.05 -29.03 10.03
CA LEU A 299 -15.32 -28.33 9.88
C LEU A 299 -16.51 -29.21 10.32
N ALA A 300 -16.47 -30.51 10.09
CA ALA A 300 -17.51 -31.45 10.53
C ALA A 300 -17.66 -31.53 12.07
N LEU A 301 -16.64 -31.10 12.82
CA LEU A 301 -16.70 -31.01 14.29
C LEU A 301 -17.33 -29.69 14.78
N ALA A 302 -17.45 -28.69 13.90
CA ALA A 302 -17.82 -27.34 14.28
C ALA A 302 -19.29 -27.20 14.67
N ARG A 303 -19.54 -26.52 15.80
CA ARG A 303 -20.89 -26.23 16.31
C ARG A 303 -21.16 -24.74 16.53
N GLY A 304 -20.16 -23.89 16.30
CA GLY A 304 -20.25 -22.44 16.50
C GLY A 304 -21.17 -21.76 15.50
N ASP A 305 -21.69 -20.59 15.86
CA ASP A 305 -22.47 -19.72 14.98
C ASP A 305 -21.59 -19.13 13.88
N PHE A 306 -20.30 -18.96 14.18
CA PHE A 306 -19.27 -18.50 13.26
C PHE A 306 -18.15 -19.53 13.14
N ILE A 307 -17.56 -19.59 11.95
CA ILE A 307 -16.40 -20.41 11.60
C ILE A 307 -15.24 -19.49 11.28
N ALA A 308 -14.07 -19.75 11.86
CA ALA A 308 -12.84 -19.04 11.56
C ALA A 308 -11.69 -20.01 11.28
N PHE A 309 -10.64 -19.57 10.61
CA PHE A 309 -9.53 -20.42 10.19
C PHE A 309 -8.25 -20.07 10.93
N LEU A 310 -7.49 -21.08 11.35
CA LEU A 310 -6.20 -20.92 12.02
C LEU A 310 -5.26 -22.03 11.56
N ASP A 311 -4.12 -21.64 11.00
CA ASP A 311 -3.07 -22.59 10.64
C ASP A 311 -2.39 -23.13 11.90
N HIS A 312 -2.00 -24.40 11.85
CA HIS A 312 -1.53 -25.17 13.00
C HIS A 312 -0.19 -24.67 13.59
N ASP A 313 0.49 -23.76 12.91
CA ASP A 313 1.77 -23.16 13.28
C ASP A 313 1.70 -21.64 13.47
N ASP A 314 0.52 -21.03 13.38
CA ASP A 314 0.30 -19.59 13.54
C ASP A 314 -0.32 -19.23 14.88
N LEU A 315 -0.38 -17.92 15.18
CA LEU A 315 -0.84 -17.42 16.47
C LEU A 315 -1.94 -16.38 16.36
N LEU A 316 -2.88 -16.44 17.30
CA LEU A 316 -3.84 -15.36 17.54
C LEU A 316 -3.41 -14.52 18.75
N PRO A 317 -3.45 -13.17 18.67
CA PRO A 317 -3.33 -12.34 19.86
C PRO A 317 -4.52 -12.60 20.80
N GLY A 318 -4.32 -12.50 22.11
CA GLY A 318 -5.32 -12.88 23.13
C GLY A 318 -6.63 -12.07 23.13
N HIS A 319 -6.79 -11.08 22.25
CA HIS A 319 -7.97 -10.25 22.07
C HIS A 319 -8.65 -10.46 20.69
N ALA A 320 -8.16 -11.38 19.86
CA ALA A 320 -8.63 -11.60 18.49
C ALA A 320 -10.13 -11.90 18.43
N LEU A 321 -10.59 -12.89 19.20
CA LEU A 321 -12.00 -13.28 19.19
C LEU A 321 -12.90 -12.20 19.80
N PHE A 322 -12.42 -11.48 20.82
CA PHE A 322 -13.12 -10.33 21.37
C PHE A 322 -13.35 -9.24 20.32
N ALA A 323 -12.31 -8.86 19.58
CA ALA A 323 -12.40 -7.83 18.54
C ALA A 323 -13.34 -8.26 17.40
N MET A 324 -13.33 -9.53 17.00
CA MET A 324 -14.27 -10.07 16.02
C MET A 324 -15.72 -10.02 16.51
N VAL A 325 -16.00 -10.45 17.75
CA VAL A 325 -17.36 -10.42 18.31
C VAL A 325 -17.87 -8.99 18.53
N LYS A 326 -16.97 -8.07 18.89
CA LYS A 326 -17.27 -6.63 18.92
C LYS A 326 -17.73 -6.14 17.56
N ALA A 327 -17.03 -6.53 16.48
CA ALA A 327 -17.41 -6.18 15.12
C ALA A 327 -18.76 -6.81 14.71
N VAL A 328 -19.05 -8.05 15.14
CA VAL A 328 -20.36 -8.70 14.93
C VAL A 328 -21.48 -7.92 15.61
N ASN A 329 -21.28 -7.46 16.85
CA ASN A 329 -22.28 -6.66 17.56
C ASN A 329 -22.49 -5.28 16.90
N ALA A 330 -21.43 -4.69 16.34
CA ALA A 330 -21.52 -3.44 15.57
C ALA A 330 -22.17 -3.63 14.19
N ASN A 331 -22.11 -4.85 13.62
CA ASN A 331 -22.64 -5.18 12.30
C ASN A 331 -23.45 -6.48 12.33
N PRO A 332 -24.67 -6.47 12.90
CA PRO A 332 -25.46 -7.69 13.11
C PRO A 332 -25.81 -8.47 11.84
N ASP A 333 -25.86 -7.79 10.68
CA ASP A 333 -26.12 -8.40 9.38
C ASP A 333 -24.85 -8.94 8.69
N GLY A 334 -23.67 -8.60 9.21
CA GLY A 334 -22.38 -9.01 8.65
C GLY A 334 -22.28 -10.53 8.55
N GLN A 335 -21.80 -11.01 7.41
CA GLN A 335 -21.71 -12.43 7.07
C GLN A 335 -20.26 -12.93 7.01
N ILE A 336 -19.33 -12.05 6.63
CA ILE A 336 -17.89 -12.31 6.57
C ILE A 336 -17.19 -11.17 7.31
N PHE A 337 -16.26 -11.52 8.19
CA PHE A 337 -15.42 -10.58 8.94
C PHE A 337 -13.96 -10.95 8.68
N TYR A 338 -13.12 -9.98 8.35
CA TYR A 338 -11.69 -10.22 8.15
C TYR A 338 -10.86 -9.15 8.85
N SER A 339 -9.63 -9.48 9.25
CA SER A 339 -8.74 -8.56 9.96
C SER A 339 -7.46 -8.23 9.22
N ASP A 340 -6.71 -7.27 9.74
CA ASP A 340 -5.29 -7.10 9.41
C ASP A 340 -4.46 -8.26 9.99
N GLU A 341 -3.26 -8.46 9.45
CA GLU A 341 -2.32 -9.50 9.87
C GLU A 341 -0.89 -8.96 9.85
N ASP A 342 0.02 -9.65 10.53
CA ASP A 342 1.45 -9.43 10.39
C ASP A 342 2.21 -10.75 10.41
N LYS A 343 3.54 -10.67 10.38
CA LYS A 343 4.42 -11.82 10.53
C LYS A 343 5.05 -11.86 11.90
N ILE A 344 5.32 -13.06 12.40
CA ILE A 344 6.06 -13.30 13.64
C ILE A 344 7.17 -14.32 13.42
N ASP A 345 8.34 -14.04 14.00
CA ASP A 345 9.47 -14.97 13.99
C ASP A 345 9.43 -15.94 15.19
N LEU A 346 10.41 -16.84 15.25
CA LEU A 346 10.53 -17.85 16.31
C LEU A 346 10.89 -17.29 17.70
N ASP A 347 11.33 -16.04 17.76
CA ASP A 347 11.66 -15.30 18.99
C ASP A 347 10.49 -14.43 19.46
N GLY A 348 9.40 -14.38 18.68
CA GLY A 348 8.21 -13.59 18.97
C GLY A 348 8.27 -12.15 18.46
N ASN A 349 9.28 -11.79 17.65
CA ASN A 349 9.35 -10.45 17.06
C ASN A 349 8.38 -10.35 15.90
N ARG A 350 7.60 -9.26 15.88
CA ARG A 350 6.59 -8.99 14.86
C ARG A 350 7.10 -8.05 13.77
N ALA A 351 6.76 -8.33 12.52
CA ALA A 351 7.22 -7.60 11.33
C ALA A 351 6.21 -7.65 10.18
N ASP A 352 6.47 -6.88 9.12
CA ASP A 352 5.69 -6.88 7.86
C ASP A 352 4.15 -6.79 8.04
N PRO A 353 3.62 -5.77 8.75
CA PRO A 353 2.17 -5.66 8.92
C PRO A 353 1.47 -5.41 7.59
N TYR A 354 0.44 -6.21 7.33
CA TYR A 354 -0.50 -5.98 6.26
C TYR A 354 -1.77 -5.31 6.77
N PHE A 355 -1.79 -3.98 6.68
CA PHE A 355 -2.92 -3.12 6.92
C PHE A 355 -3.80 -3.03 5.67
N LYS A 356 -4.90 -3.77 5.68
CA LYS A 356 -5.78 -3.99 4.53
C LYS A 356 -6.76 -2.82 4.35
N PRO A 357 -7.23 -2.60 3.12
CA PRO A 357 -8.38 -1.71 2.90
C PRO A 357 -9.68 -2.40 3.39
N ASP A 358 -10.76 -1.63 3.44
CA ASP A 358 -12.10 -2.21 3.49
C ASP A 358 -12.41 -2.97 2.19
N TRP A 359 -13.56 -3.66 2.15
CA TRP A 359 -13.88 -4.60 1.10
C TRP A 359 -13.73 -4.01 -0.31
N ASN A 360 -12.74 -4.53 -1.03
CA ASN A 360 -12.37 -4.16 -2.38
C ASN A 360 -12.42 -5.37 -3.30
N GLN A 361 -13.48 -5.48 -4.10
CA GLN A 361 -13.75 -6.69 -4.88
C GLN A 361 -12.77 -6.87 -6.04
N ASP A 362 -12.42 -5.79 -6.74
CA ASP A 362 -11.50 -5.91 -7.88
C ASP A 362 -10.07 -6.20 -7.39
N LEU A 363 -9.72 -5.72 -6.19
CA LEU A 363 -8.48 -6.15 -5.52
C LEU A 363 -8.57 -7.62 -5.10
N PHE A 364 -9.72 -8.06 -4.56
CA PHE A 364 -9.95 -9.45 -4.20
C PHE A 364 -9.79 -10.38 -5.40
N TYR A 365 -10.33 -10.01 -6.57
CA TYR A 365 -10.12 -10.77 -7.80
C TYR A 365 -8.67 -10.78 -8.28
N SER A 366 -7.90 -9.76 -7.92
CA SER A 366 -6.49 -9.69 -8.25
C SER A 366 -5.63 -10.57 -7.33
N TYR A 367 -6.08 -10.89 -6.11
CA TYR A 367 -5.49 -11.85 -5.16
C TYR A 367 -6.30 -11.96 -3.85
N ASN A 368 -6.13 -13.07 -3.12
CA ASN A 368 -6.82 -13.35 -1.86
C ASN A 368 -6.27 -12.53 -0.66
N TYR A 369 -6.50 -11.22 -0.64
CA TYR A 369 -5.96 -10.34 0.40
C TYR A 369 -6.64 -10.44 1.77
N ILE A 370 -7.83 -11.06 1.84
CA ILE A 370 -8.58 -11.21 3.10
C ILE A 370 -8.30 -12.54 3.81
N CYS A 371 -7.43 -13.41 3.27
CA CYS A 371 -7.25 -14.79 3.72
C CYS A 371 -7.21 -14.97 5.25
N HIS A 372 -6.25 -14.34 5.93
CA HIS A 372 -6.13 -14.38 7.39
C HIS A 372 -6.47 -13.02 8.00
N PHE A 373 -6.91 -12.90 9.25
CA PHE A 373 -7.80 -13.85 9.91
C PHE A 373 -9.23 -13.59 9.41
N THR A 374 -9.87 -14.59 8.81
CA THR A 374 -11.24 -14.48 8.33
C THR A 374 -12.19 -15.37 9.13
N MET A 375 -13.38 -14.83 9.41
CA MET A 375 -14.49 -15.46 10.10
C MET A 375 -15.77 -15.32 9.27
N LEU A 376 -16.48 -16.42 9.06
CA LEU A 376 -17.75 -16.48 8.32
C LEU A 376 -18.87 -16.94 9.24
N ARG A 377 -20.11 -16.50 8.96
CA ARG A 377 -21.28 -17.19 9.53
C ARG A 377 -21.29 -18.64 9.05
N ARG A 378 -21.59 -19.56 9.97
CA ARG A 378 -21.66 -20.99 9.65
C ARG A 378 -22.66 -21.27 8.53
N GLU A 379 -23.85 -20.66 8.58
CA GLU A 379 -24.90 -20.84 7.56
C GLU A 379 -24.41 -20.44 6.15
N LEU A 380 -23.64 -19.35 6.03
CA LEU A 380 -23.05 -18.93 4.76
C LEU A 380 -22.03 -19.95 4.25
N LEU A 381 -21.18 -20.47 5.14
CA LEU A 381 -20.17 -21.47 4.78
C LEU A 381 -20.82 -22.78 4.34
N GLU A 382 -21.86 -23.23 5.04
CA GLU A 382 -22.66 -24.40 4.67
C GLU A 382 -23.33 -24.21 3.30
N GLN A 383 -23.95 -23.05 3.05
CA GLN A 383 -24.52 -22.71 1.74
C GLN A 383 -23.46 -22.67 0.63
N SER A 384 -22.23 -22.30 0.97
CA SER A 384 -21.12 -22.27 0.02
C SER A 384 -20.61 -23.69 -0.30
N GLY A 385 -20.86 -24.68 0.56
CA GLY A 385 -20.50 -26.09 0.34
C GLY A 385 -19.10 -26.49 0.86
N GLY A 386 -18.54 -25.74 1.82
CA GLY A 386 -17.24 -26.07 2.42
C GLY A 386 -16.05 -26.02 1.44
N PHE A 387 -14.97 -26.73 1.76
CA PHE A 387 -13.76 -26.78 0.93
C PHE A 387 -13.89 -27.82 -0.19
N ARG A 388 -13.39 -27.50 -1.40
CA ARG A 388 -13.46 -28.40 -2.56
C ARG A 388 -12.10 -29.06 -2.82
N LYS A 389 -12.13 -30.33 -3.21
CA LYS A 389 -10.94 -31.06 -3.64
C LYS A 389 -10.37 -30.48 -4.95
N GLY A 390 -9.05 -30.46 -5.10
CA GLY A 390 -8.38 -30.00 -6.32
C GLY A 390 -8.23 -28.48 -6.39
N PHE A 391 -8.30 -27.82 -5.23
CA PHE A 391 -7.95 -26.42 -5.00
C PHE A 391 -6.88 -26.28 -3.91
N ASP A 392 -6.21 -27.38 -3.53
CA ASP A 392 -5.13 -27.38 -2.54
C ASP A 392 -4.09 -26.31 -2.89
N GLY A 393 -3.74 -25.47 -1.91
CA GLY A 393 -2.90 -24.27 -2.09
C GLY A 393 -3.66 -22.98 -2.44
N SER A 394 -4.97 -23.07 -2.70
CA SER A 394 -5.88 -21.93 -2.89
C SER A 394 -7.30 -22.25 -2.41
N GLN A 395 -7.43 -23.21 -1.49
CA GLN A 395 -8.71 -23.71 -0.99
C GLN A 395 -9.51 -22.60 -0.28
N ASP A 396 -8.83 -21.69 0.42
CA ASP A 396 -9.45 -20.55 1.07
C ASP A 396 -9.98 -19.56 0.05
N TYR A 397 -9.23 -19.33 -1.02
CA TYR A 397 -9.66 -18.40 -2.07
C TYR A 397 -10.87 -18.93 -2.82
N ASP A 398 -10.90 -20.23 -3.15
CA ASP A 398 -12.08 -20.90 -3.71
C ASP A 398 -13.32 -20.75 -2.81
N LEU A 399 -13.16 -21.04 -1.51
CA LEU A 399 -14.26 -20.90 -0.55
C LEU A 399 -14.74 -19.45 -0.46
N LEU A 400 -13.83 -18.50 -0.34
CA LEU A 400 -14.16 -17.09 -0.19
C LEU A 400 -14.77 -16.48 -1.45
N LEU A 401 -14.38 -16.90 -2.65
CA LEU A 401 -15.05 -16.49 -3.90
C LEU A 401 -16.53 -16.90 -3.90
N ARG A 402 -16.83 -18.15 -3.52
CA ARG A 402 -18.21 -18.65 -3.39
C ARG A 402 -18.98 -17.96 -2.26
N ALA A 403 -18.34 -17.76 -1.11
CA ALA A 403 -18.97 -17.14 0.05
C ALA A 403 -19.26 -15.65 -0.16
N THR A 404 -18.33 -14.89 -0.74
CA THR A 404 -18.50 -13.44 -0.99
C THR A 404 -19.60 -13.17 -2.02
N LYS A 405 -19.76 -14.05 -3.02
CA LYS A 405 -20.89 -14.03 -3.95
C LYS A 405 -22.23 -14.12 -3.22
N THR A 406 -22.36 -15.06 -2.28
CA THR A 406 -23.62 -15.31 -1.54
C THR A 406 -23.88 -14.24 -0.47
N ALA A 407 -22.83 -13.80 0.23
CA ALA A 407 -22.93 -12.81 1.30
C ALA A 407 -23.42 -11.44 0.82
N GLY A 408 -22.98 -11.02 -0.37
CA GLY A 408 -23.16 -9.67 -0.88
C GLY A 408 -22.24 -8.64 -0.20
N PHE A 409 -21.84 -7.61 -0.95
CA PHE A 409 -20.72 -6.73 -0.57
C PHE A 409 -20.93 -5.94 0.73
N LYS A 410 -22.17 -5.53 1.00
CA LYS A 410 -22.51 -4.76 2.21
C LYS A 410 -22.38 -5.54 3.52
N ASN A 411 -22.26 -6.87 3.42
CA ASN A 411 -22.19 -7.76 4.58
C ASN A 411 -20.77 -8.31 4.82
N ILE A 412 -19.77 -7.75 4.15
CA ILE A 412 -18.35 -8.09 4.35
C ILE A 412 -17.71 -6.96 5.15
N VAL A 413 -17.21 -7.29 6.34
CA VAL A 413 -16.77 -6.32 7.34
C VAL A 413 -15.28 -6.46 7.59
N HIS A 414 -14.56 -5.35 7.45
CA HIS A 414 -13.16 -5.27 7.82
C HIS A 414 -13.02 -4.87 9.30
N VAL A 415 -12.15 -5.56 10.03
CA VAL A 415 -11.75 -5.26 11.40
C VAL A 415 -10.29 -4.78 11.37
N PRO A 416 -10.02 -3.46 11.34
CA PRO A 416 -8.70 -2.88 11.04
C PRO A 416 -7.73 -2.95 12.24
N HIS A 417 -7.52 -4.18 12.72
CA HIS A 417 -6.66 -4.56 13.84
C HIS A 417 -5.85 -5.79 13.43
N ILE A 418 -4.62 -5.89 13.93
CA ILE A 418 -3.78 -7.07 13.70
C ILE A 418 -4.28 -8.19 14.61
N LEU A 419 -5.06 -9.11 14.05
CA LEU A 419 -5.67 -10.22 14.80
C LEU A 419 -5.12 -11.59 14.39
N TYR A 420 -4.04 -11.61 13.62
CA TYR A 420 -3.35 -12.81 13.16
C TYR A 420 -1.85 -12.57 13.07
N HIS A 421 -1.06 -13.52 13.57
CA HIS A 421 0.39 -13.51 13.45
C HIS A 421 0.83 -14.72 12.63
N TRP A 422 1.23 -14.46 11.39
CA TRP A 422 1.70 -15.47 10.45
C TRP A 422 3.17 -15.81 10.70
N ARG A 423 3.46 -17.07 10.99
CA ARG A 423 4.80 -17.54 11.31
C ARG A 423 5.60 -17.80 10.02
N ALA A 424 6.47 -16.86 9.67
CA ALA A 424 7.28 -16.93 8.45
C ALA A 424 8.55 -17.80 8.65
N ILE A 425 8.41 -19.12 8.58
CA ILE A 425 9.52 -20.09 8.70
C ILE A 425 10.07 -20.58 7.36
N GLU A 426 11.36 -20.90 7.34
CA GLU A 426 12.07 -21.46 6.18
C GLU A 426 11.50 -22.86 5.85
N GLY A 427 10.86 -23.00 4.68
CA GLY A 427 10.12 -24.20 4.28
C GLY A 427 8.59 -24.03 4.21
N SER A 428 8.05 -22.91 4.69
CA SER A 428 6.68 -22.48 4.40
C SER A 428 6.55 -22.06 2.92
N THR A 429 5.33 -22.13 2.38
CA THR A 429 4.91 -21.84 0.99
C THR A 429 5.43 -20.49 0.44
N ALA A 430 5.91 -19.61 1.32
CA ALA A 430 6.54 -18.35 1.02
C ALA A 430 7.83 -18.45 0.16
N LEU A 431 8.60 -19.55 0.21
CA LEU A 431 9.98 -19.56 -0.31
C LEU A 431 10.29 -20.59 -1.42
N ALA A 432 9.51 -21.66 -1.59
CA ALA A 432 9.79 -22.66 -2.64
C ALA A 432 9.20 -22.28 -4.01
N SER A 433 10.04 -22.18 -5.04
CA SER A 433 9.63 -21.81 -6.41
C SER A 433 8.67 -22.82 -7.06
N ALA A 434 8.76 -24.10 -6.70
CA ALA A 434 7.84 -25.15 -7.17
C ALA A 434 6.44 -25.04 -6.55
N GLU A 435 6.35 -24.60 -5.29
CA GLU A 435 5.09 -24.45 -4.58
C GLU A 435 4.26 -23.25 -5.06
N LYS A 436 4.94 -22.21 -5.55
CA LYS A 436 4.33 -21.02 -6.15
C LYS A 436 3.58 -21.29 -7.45
N SER A 437 3.95 -22.33 -8.20
CA SER A 437 3.35 -22.65 -9.50
C SER A 437 1.98 -23.33 -9.37
N TYR A 438 1.88 -24.34 -8.49
CA TYR A 438 0.61 -25.06 -8.31
C TYR A 438 -0.43 -24.20 -7.58
N THR A 439 -0.02 -23.41 -6.59
CA THR A 439 -0.89 -22.45 -5.88
C THR A 439 -1.47 -21.42 -6.84
N THR A 440 -0.63 -20.85 -7.72
CA THR A 440 -1.11 -19.91 -8.74
C THR A 440 -2.13 -20.58 -9.67
N SER A 441 -1.86 -21.81 -10.12
CA SER A 441 -2.77 -22.56 -11.00
C SER A 441 -4.11 -22.88 -10.33
N ALA A 442 -4.09 -23.27 -9.04
CA ALA A 442 -5.30 -23.53 -8.26
C ALA A 442 -6.15 -22.26 -8.09
N GLY A 443 -5.52 -21.10 -7.87
CA GLY A 443 -6.23 -19.82 -7.78
C GLY A 443 -6.80 -19.33 -9.13
N ILE A 444 -6.11 -19.56 -10.25
CA ILE A 444 -6.67 -19.31 -11.60
C ILE A 444 -7.94 -20.12 -11.78
N LYS A 445 -7.88 -21.43 -11.51
CA LYS A 445 -9.04 -22.32 -11.58
C LYS A 445 -10.19 -21.87 -10.69
N ALA A 446 -9.89 -21.42 -9.45
CA ALA A 446 -10.92 -20.92 -8.54
C ALA A 446 -11.65 -19.69 -9.09
N LEU A 447 -10.90 -18.77 -9.73
CA LEU A 447 -11.47 -17.61 -10.39
C LEU A 447 -12.26 -17.96 -11.64
N GLU A 448 -11.78 -18.88 -12.46
CA GLU A 448 -12.50 -19.38 -13.65
C GLU A 448 -13.85 -19.98 -13.24
N ASP A 449 -13.86 -20.92 -12.29
CA ASP A 449 -15.09 -21.49 -11.71
C ASP A 449 -16.04 -20.40 -11.18
N HIS A 450 -15.48 -19.38 -10.50
CA HIS A 450 -16.26 -18.28 -9.96
C HIS A 450 -16.95 -17.46 -11.06
N PHE A 451 -16.22 -17.06 -12.11
CA PHE A 451 -16.79 -16.27 -13.21
C PHE A 451 -17.74 -17.07 -14.10
N GLU A 452 -17.47 -18.37 -14.32
CA GLU A 452 -18.41 -19.28 -14.98
C GLU A 452 -19.75 -19.32 -14.22
N SER A 453 -19.70 -19.33 -12.88
CA SER A 453 -20.91 -19.35 -12.05
C SER A 453 -21.72 -18.04 -12.05
N LEU A 454 -21.18 -16.94 -12.58
CA LEU A 454 -21.82 -15.62 -12.61
C LEU A 454 -22.52 -15.32 -13.94
N ASP A 455 -22.59 -16.28 -14.87
CA ASP A 455 -23.03 -16.07 -16.26
C ASP A 455 -22.29 -14.90 -16.95
N GLY A 456 -21.06 -14.60 -16.50
CA GLY A 456 -20.33 -13.36 -16.79
C GLY A 456 -19.78 -13.22 -18.22
N GLY A 457 -20.21 -14.07 -19.14
CA GLY A 457 -19.63 -14.19 -20.48
C GLY A 457 -18.26 -14.86 -20.47
N ALA A 458 -17.54 -14.79 -21.59
CA ALA A 458 -16.20 -15.35 -21.76
C ALA A 458 -15.12 -14.53 -21.04
N VAL A 459 -15.19 -14.45 -19.71
CA VAL A 459 -14.14 -13.86 -18.87
C VAL A 459 -12.91 -14.77 -18.91
N SER A 460 -11.72 -14.21 -19.14
CA SER A 460 -10.47 -14.96 -19.02
C SER A 460 -9.67 -14.54 -17.81
N VAL A 461 -9.03 -15.51 -17.17
CA VAL A 461 -8.17 -15.31 -15.99
C VAL A 461 -6.72 -15.58 -16.40
N GLU A 462 -5.86 -14.60 -16.21
CA GLU A 462 -4.43 -14.70 -16.50
C GLU A 462 -3.61 -14.58 -15.22
N MET A 463 -2.43 -15.19 -15.21
CA MET A 463 -1.44 -14.92 -14.17
C MET A 463 -1.02 -13.45 -14.21
N GLY A 464 -1.01 -12.81 -13.04
CA GLY A 464 -0.53 -11.45 -12.84
C GLY A 464 0.99 -11.33 -12.87
N GLY A 465 1.49 -10.14 -12.51
CA GLY A 465 2.93 -9.85 -12.53
C GLY A 465 3.74 -10.56 -11.43
N GLN A 466 3.07 -11.18 -10.45
CA GLN A 466 3.67 -11.90 -9.32
C GLN A 466 2.93 -13.24 -9.10
N PRO A 467 3.57 -14.24 -8.46
CA PRO A 467 2.88 -15.46 -8.04
C PRO A 467 1.65 -15.15 -7.19
N ASN A 468 0.58 -15.94 -7.37
CA ASN A 468 -0.71 -15.76 -6.67
C ASN A 468 -1.35 -14.37 -6.85
N THR A 469 -1.04 -13.71 -7.96
CA THR A 469 -1.77 -12.53 -8.42
C THR A 469 -2.38 -12.81 -9.78
N TYR A 470 -3.48 -12.14 -10.12
CA TYR A 470 -4.29 -12.46 -11.29
C TYR A 470 -4.70 -11.20 -12.05
N ARG A 471 -4.86 -11.36 -13.37
CA ARG A 471 -5.49 -10.38 -14.24
C ARG A 471 -6.80 -10.96 -14.75
N ILE A 472 -7.89 -10.24 -14.50
CA ILE A 472 -9.21 -10.59 -15.03
C ILE A 472 -9.45 -9.80 -16.31
N ARG A 473 -9.80 -10.48 -17.40
CA ARG A 473 -10.20 -9.85 -18.66
C ARG A 473 -11.67 -10.07 -18.93
N PHE A 474 -12.42 -8.99 -18.84
CA PHE A 474 -13.82 -8.97 -19.25
C PHE A 474 -13.92 -8.83 -20.78
N PRO A 475 -14.81 -9.57 -21.45
CA PRO A 475 -14.97 -9.49 -22.88
C PRO A 475 -15.63 -8.15 -23.28
N LEU A 476 -15.26 -7.65 -24.46
CA LEU A 476 -16.02 -6.58 -25.11
C LEU A 476 -17.23 -7.19 -25.86
N PRO A 477 -18.35 -6.47 -25.98
CA PRO A 477 -19.46 -6.91 -26.81
C PRO A 477 -19.05 -6.96 -28.29
N GLU A 478 -19.74 -7.79 -29.08
CA GLU A 478 -19.48 -7.94 -30.53
C GLU A 478 -19.49 -6.60 -31.28
N THR A 479 -20.37 -5.68 -30.85
CA THR A 479 -20.35 -4.28 -31.27
C THR A 479 -19.83 -3.44 -30.10
N PRO A 480 -18.53 -3.09 -30.09
CA PRO A 480 -17.97 -2.27 -29.02
C PRO A 480 -18.63 -0.89 -28.99
N PRO A 481 -18.92 -0.30 -27.81
CA PRO A 481 -19.58 0.99 -27.70
C PRO A 481 -18.73 2.13 -28.28
N LEU A 482 -19.36 3.18 -28.81
CA LEU A 482 -18.60 4.35 -29.24
C LEU A 482 -18.03 5.10 -28.02
N VAL A 483 -16.73 5.37 -28.02
CA VAL A 483 -16.08 6.24 -27.03
C VAL A 483 -15.87 7.65 -27.59
N SER A 484 -16.32 8.68 -26.86
CA SER A 484 -16.00 10.08 -27.17
C SER A 484 -14.87 10.57 -26.26
N LEU A 485 -13.68 10.77 -26.83
CA LEU A 485 -12.51 11.32 -26.17
C LEU A 485 -12.60 12.85 -26.16
N LEU A 486 -12.83 13.44 -24.98
CA LEU A 486 -12.96 14.89 -24.79
C LEU A 486 -11.60 15.49 -24.40
N ILE A 487 -11.05 16.35 -25.25
CA ILE A 487 -9.71 16.92 -25.08
C ILE A 487 -9.78 18.46 -25.01
N PRO A 488 -9.90 19.06 -23.82
CA PRO A 488 -9.75 20.50 -23.60
C PRO A 488 -8.35 20.97 -23.97
N THR A 489 -8.25 22.06 -24.74
CA THR A 489 -6.95 22.62 -25.13
C THR A 489 -6.99 24.14 -25.26
N ARG A 490 -5.80 24.75 -25.15
CA ARG A 490 -5.53 26.13 -25.56
C ARG A 490 -4.07 26.21 -25.96
N ASN A 491 -3.79 26.62 -27.21
CA ASN A 491 -2.43 26.78 -27.74
C ASN A 491 -1.56 25.50 -27.58
N MET A 492 -0.23 25.65 -27.64
CA MET A 492 0.75 24.57 -27.44
C MET A 492 0.57 23.43 -28.43
N LEU A 493 0.67 23.77 -29.72
CA LEU A 493 0.50 22.81 -30.82
C LEU A 493 1.28 21.52 -30.60
N GLU A 494 2.58 21.58 -30.27
CA GLU A 494 3.41 20.40 -30.11
C GLU A 494 2.85 19.39 -29.09
N VAL A 495 2.29 19.89 -27.99
CA VAL A 495 1.73 19.05 -26.92
C VAL A 495 0.42 18.40 -27.38
N LEU A 496 -0.50 19.20 -27.91
CA LEU A 496 -1.79 18.72 -28.41
C LEU A 496 -1.64 17.74 -29.57
N GLN A 497 -0.73 18.05 -30.50
CA GLN A 497 -0.46 17.23 -31.67
C GLN A 497 0.10 15.87 -31.24
N SER A 498 1.10 15.84 -30.34
CA SER A 498 1.65 14.59 -29.78
C SER A 498 0.55 13.72 -29.18
N CYS A 499 -0.31 14.32 -28.35
CA CYS A 499 -1.44 13.63 -27.73
C CYS A 499 -2.38 13.00 -28.77
N VAL A 500 -2.88 13.80 -29.72
CA VAL A 500 -3.83 13.32 -30.74
C VAL A 500 -3.21 12.28 -31.66
N GLU A 501 -1.96 12.49 -32.09
CA GLU A 501 -1.25 11.52 -32.94
C GLU A 501 -0.97 10.20 -32.21
N SER A 502 -0.59 10.24 -30.93
CA SER A 502 -0.39 9.02 -30.14
C SER A 502 -1.69 8.20 -30.03
N ILE A 503 -2.83 8.86 -29.83
CA ILE A 503 -4.15 8.22 -29.79
C ILE A 503 -4.47 7.56 -31.14
N ILE A 504 -4.29 8.28 -32.26
CA ILE A 504 -4.60 7.77 -33.60
C ILE A 504 -3.70 6.59 -33.98
N ASN A 505 -2.40 6.72 -33.74
CA ASN A 505 -1.40 5.80 -34.26
C ASN A 505 -1.22 4.55 -33.40
N ILE A 506 -1.47 4.63 -32.09
CA ILE A 506 -1.17 3.52 -31.16
C ILE A 506 -2.44 2.77 -30.74
N THR A 507 -3.59 3.44 -30.63
CA THR A 507 -4.79 2.80 -30.05
C THR A 507 -5.34 1.65 -30.90
N ALA A 508 -5.43 0.46 -30.31
CA ALA A 508 -5.99 -0.73 -30.95
C ALA A 508 -7.51 -0.66 -31.08
N TYR A 509 -8.21 -0.18 -30.04
CA TYR A 509 -9.66 -0.02 -30.03
C TYR A 509 -10.12 0.91 -31.16
N LYS A 510 -11.11 0.48 -31.98
CA LYS A 510 -11.45 1.18 -33.24
C LYS A 510 -12.66 2.10 -33.17
N ASN A 511 -13.62 1.85 -32.25
CA ASN A 511 -14.88 2.59 -32.21
C ASN A 511 -14.79 3.83 -31.30
N TYR A 512 -14.04 4.85 -31.73
CA TYR A 512 -13.90 6.09 -30.97
C TYR A 512 -13.98 7.33 -31.88
N GLU A 513 -14.35 8.46 -31.28
CA GLU A 513 -14.18 9.80 -31.82
C GLU A 513 -13.35 10.67 -30.86
N ILE A 514 -12.68 11.68 -31.40
CA ILE A 514 -11.95 12.70 -30.63
C ILE A 514 -12.68 14.03 -30.81
N ILE A 515 -13.00 14.67 -29.68
CA ILE A 515 -13.62 16.00 -29.64
C ILE A 515 -12.62 16.93 -28.97
N ILE A 516 -11.94 17.74 -29.78
CA ILE A 516 -11.02 18.77 -29.31
C ILE A 516 -11.85 19.99 -28.91
N LEU A 517 -11.73 20.41 -27.66
CA LEU A 517 -12.47 21.52 -27.08
C LEU A 517 -11.54 22.73 -26.98
N ASP A 518 -11.53 23.54 -28.03
CA ASP A 518 -10.66 24.70 -28.15
C ASP A 518 -11.14 25.86 -27.25
N ASN A 519 -10.38 26.16 -26.20
CA ASN A 519 -10.66 27.24 -25.28
C ASN A 519 -9.85 28.50 -25.63
N GLN A 520 -10.24 29.17 -26.70
CA GLN A 520 -9.69 30.46 -27.13
C GLN A 520 -8.19 30.36 -27.47
N SER A 521 -7.79 29.37 -28.28
CA SER A 521 -6.46 29.37 -28.88
C SER A 521 -6.28 30.59 -29.79
N ASP A 522 -5.10 31.21 -29.74
CA ASP A 522 -4.75 32.42 -30.48
C ASP A 522 -3.42 32.29 -31.24
N GLU A 523 -2.68 31.19 -31.05
CA GLU A 523 -1.50 30.85 -31.84
C GLU A 523 -1.89 30.44 -33.27
N GLU A 524 -1.36 31.14 -34.27
CA GLU A 524 -1.68 30.92 -35.69
C GLU A 524 -1.36 29.48 -36.14
N GLU A 525 -0.30 28.88 -35.61
CA GLU A 525 0.08 27.50 -35.89
C GLU A 525 -0.94 26.51 -35.32
N THR A 526 -1.38 26.70 -34.07
CA THR A 526 -2.42 25.87 -33.45
C THR A 526 -3.73 25.98 -34.23
N LEU A 527 -4.17 27.19 -34.59
CA LEU A 527 -5.41 27.40 -35.35
C LEU A 527 -5.36 26.72 -36.73
N ARG A 528 -4.26 26.87 -37.46
CA ARG A 528 -4.06 26.19 -38.76
C ARG A 528 -4.10 24.67 -38.61
N TRP A 529 -3.49 24.13 -37.56
CA TRP A 529 -3.52 22.69 -37.32
C TRP A 529 -4.90 22.19 -36.91
N LEU A 530 -5.64 22.93 -36.07
CA LEU A 530 -7.03 22.60 -35.71
C LEU A 530 -7.92 22.55 -36.97
N ASP A 531 -7.73 23.49 -37.90
CA ASP A 531 -8.46 23.52 -39.17
C ASP A 531 -8.13 22.33 -40.09
N PHE A 532 -6.88 21.86 -40.04
CA PHE A 532 -6.42 20.69 -40.77
C PHE A 532 -6.94 19.39 -40.13
N ILE A 533 -6.74 19.20 -38.83
CA ILE A 533 -6.99 17.93 -38.14
C ILE A 533 -8.48 17.58 -38.06
N GLN A 534 -9.38 18.58 -38.04
CA GLN A 534 -10.82 18.35 -38.05
C GLN A 534 -11.35 17.71 -39.35
N GLN A 535 -10.52 17.66 -40.42
CA GLN A 535 -10.87 16.93 -41.64
C GLN A 535 -10.77 15.41 -41.47
N HIS A 536 -10.08 14.94 -40.42
CA HIS A 536 -10.00 13.52 -40.10
C HIS A 536 -11.38 12.99 -39.68
N PRO A 537 -11.85 11.84 -40.20
CA PRO A 537 -13.24 11.38 -40.04
C PRO A 537 -13.66 11.09 -38.58
N LYS A 538 -12.68 10.91 -37.69
CA LYS A 538 -12.89 10.68 -36.26
C LYS A 538 -12.77 11.93 -35.39
N ILE A 539 -12.41 13.09 -35.94
CA ILE A 539 -12.03 14.27 -35.16
C ILE A 539 -13.01 15.40 -35.39
N ARG A 540 -13.45 16.02 -34.30
CA ARG A 540 -14.25 17.25 -34.31
C ARG A 540 -13.58 18.28 -33.43
N VAL A 541 -13.53 19.53 -33.89
CA VAL A 541 -13.07 20.67 -33.10
C VAL A 541 -14.28 21.52 -32.75
N LEU A 542 -14.49 21.76 -31.45
CA LEU A 542 -15.56 22.60 -30.95
C LEU A 542 -14.96 23.80 -30.22
N LYS A 543 -15.40 25.01 -30.58
CA LYS A 543 -14.97 26.24 -29.92
C LYS A 543 -15.71 26.43 -28.60
N TYR A 544 -14.97 26.69 -27.54
CA TYR A 544 -15.49 27.08 -26.22
C TYR A 544 -14.98 28.49 -25.87
N ASP A 545 -15.77 29.49 -26.28
CA ASP A 545 -15.43 30.91 -26.12
C ASP A 545 -15.92 31.48 -24.77
N LYS A 546 -15.37 30.95 -23.68
CA LYS A 546 -15.65 31.39 -22.30
C LYS A 546 -14.36 31.31 -21.46
N PRO A 547 -14.31 31.99 -20.28
CA PRO A 547 -13.18 31.87 -19.37
C PRO A 547 -12.91 30.40 -18.98
N PHE A 548 -11.62 30.07 -18.81
CA PHE A 548 -11.21 28.71 -18.49
C PHE A 548 -11.92 28.18 -17.23
N ASN A 549 -12.51 27.00 -17.40
CA ASN A 549 -13.15 26.20 -16.37
C ASN A 549 -13.14 24.76 -16.88
N TYR A 550 -12.25 23.93 -16.32
CA TYR A 550 -12.03 22.57 -16.80
C TYR A 550 -13.32 21.76 -16.76
N SER A 551 -14.07 21.89 -15.66
CA SER A 551 -15.37 21.24 -15.47
C SER A 551 -16.39 21.66 -16.52
N ALA A 552 -16.54 22.97 -16.76
CA ALA A 552 -17.49 23.48 -17.73
C ALA A 552 -17.16 23.09 -19.18
N ILE A 553 -15.86 23.06 -19.53
CA ILE A 553 -15.41 22.67 -20.87
C ILE A 553 -15.73 21.19 -21.12
N ASN A 554 -15.42 20.31 -20.17
CA ASN A 554 -15.75 18.89 -20.28
C ASN A 554 -17.27 18.65 -20.30
N ASN A 555 -18.05 19.35 -19.47
CA ASN A 555 -19.52 19.31 -19.55
C ASN A 555 -20.03 19.74 -20.93
N PHE A 556 -19.42 20.76 -21.53
CA PHE A 556 -19.73 21.20 -22.89
C PHE A 556 -19.39 20.12 -23.93
N GLY A 557 -18.24 19.47 -23.84
CA GLY A 557 -17.87 18.35 -24.69
C GLY A 557 -18.84 17.17 -24.57
N ALA A 558 -19.20 16.79 -23.34
CA ALA A 558 -20.12 15.69 -23.05
C ALA A 558 -21.49 15.87 -23.71
N ARG A 559 -22.01 17.10 -23.76
CA ARG A 559 -23.28 17.42 -24.45
C ARG A 559 -23.22 17.20 -25.97
N HIS A 560 -22.04 17.31 -26.57
CA HIS A 560 -21.84 17.14 -28.02
C HIS A 560 -21.31 15.75 -28.41
N ALA A 561 -20.93 14.95 -27.42
CA ALA A 561 -20.44 13.60 -27.56
C ALA A 561 -21.52 12.65 -28.09
N LYS A 562 -21.16 11.79 -29.04
CA LYS A 562 -22.04 10.75 -29.59
C LYS A 562 -21.85 9.40 -28.89
N GLY A 563 -20.73 9.23 -28.21
CA GLY A 563 -20.36 8.00 -27.54
C GLY A 563 -21.25 7.65 -26.36
N GLU A 564 -21.47 6.35 -26.18
CA GLU A 564 -22.08 5.77 -24.99
C GLU A 564 -21.13 5.82 -23.80
N ILE A 565 -19.82 5.89 -24.08
CA ILE A 565 -18.76 6.11 -23.11
C ILE A 565 -18.09 7.45 -23.38
N LEU A 566 -17.91 8.23 -22.32
CA LEU A 566 -17.13 9.46 -22.34
C LEU A 566 -15.74 9.16 -21.77
N ALA A 567 -14.72 9.76 -22.38
CA ALA A 567 -13.38 9.80 -21.81
C ALA A 567 -12.97 11.25 -21.60
N LEU A 568 -12.68 11.62 -20.35
CA LEU A 568 -12.05 12.90 -20.02
C LEU A 568 -10.55 12.72 -20.17
N VAL A 569 -9.93 13.50 -21.06
CA VAL A 569 -8.54 13.31 -21.46
C VAL A 569 -7.84 14.66 -21.53
N ASN A 570 -6.74 14.82 -20.80
CA ASN A 570 -5.94 16.04 -20.92
C ASN A 570 -5.19 16.10 -22.25
N ASN A 571 -4.86 17.30 -22.73
CA ASN A 571 -4.17 17.48 -24.01
C ASN A 571 -2.67 17.11 -24.00
N ASP A 572 -2.12 16.74 -22.84
CA ASP A 572 -0.71 16.46 -22.61
C ASP A 572 -0.46 15.01 -22.13
N ILE A 573 -1.26 14.08 -22.66
CA ILE A 573 -1.05 12.63 -22.48
C ILE A 573 -0.45 12.00 -23.74
N ASP A 574 0.42 10.99 -23.57
CA ASP A 574 0.87 10.13 -24.67
C ASP A 574 0.53 8.66 -24.36
N VAL A 575 -0.07 7.97 -25.32
CA VAL A 575 -0.41 6.55 -25.21
C VAL A 575 0.87 5.70 -25.19
N LEU A 576 1.02 4.80 -24.21
CA LEU A 576 2.16 3.88 -24.14
C LEU A 576 1.87 2.48 -24.68
N ASN A 577 0.65 1.98 -24.49
CA ASN A 577 0.27 0.63 -24.92
C ASN A 577 -1.02 0.66 -25.76
N PRO A 578 -1.09 -0.14 -26.83
CA PRO A 578 -2.20 -0.09 -27.79
C PRO A 578 -3.55 -0.51 -27.20
N GLU A 579 -3.55 -1.39 -26.19
CA GLU A 579 -4.75 -1.95 -25.57
C GLU A 579 -5.41 -1.05 -24.53
N TRP A 580 -4.83 0.12 -24.22
CA TRP A 580 -5.26 0.97 -23.10
C TRP A 580 -6.78 1.27 -23.12
N LEU A 581 -7.31 1.67 -24.28
CA LEU A 581 -8.70 2.07 -24.40
C LEU A 581 -9.64 0.85 -24.31
N GLY A 582 -9.25 -0.27 -24.93
CA GLY A 582 -10.03 -1.51 -24.86
C GLY A 582 -10.13 -2.05 -23.43
N GLU A 583 -9.02 -2.02 -22.69
CA GLU A 583 -8.95 -2.36 -21.28
C GLU A 583 -9.88 -1.46 -20.43
N MET A 584 -9.82 -0.14 -20.61
CA MET A 584 -10.67 0.75 -19.82
C MET A 584 -12.16 0.62 -20.19
N VAL A 585 -12.46 0.38 -21.48
CA VAL A 585 -13.84 0.16 -21.94
C VAL A 585 -14.41 -1.12 -21.37
N SER A 586 -13.66 -2.23 -21.35
CA SER A 586 -14.16 -3.51 -20.81
C SER A 586 -14.52 -3.41 -19.32
N GLN A 587 -13.83 -2.53 -18.57
CA GLN A 587 -14.20 -2.21 -17.20
C GLN A 587 -15.38 -1.25 -17.13
N ALA A 588 -15.42 -0.20 -17.96
CA ALA A 588 -16.46 0.83 -17.91
C ALA A 588 -17.87 0.32 -18.30
N ILE A 589 -17.97 -0.75 -19.08
CA ILE A 589 -19.26 -1.36 -19.45
C ILE A 589 -19.83 -2.25 -18.34
N ARG A 590 -19.07 -2.58 -17.29
CA ARG A 590 -19.55 -3.37 -16.17
C ARG A 590 -20.63 -2.59 -15.40
N PRO A 591 -21.82 -3.16 -15.16
CA PRO A 591 -22.97 -2.40 -14.61
C PRO A 591 -22.69 -1.69 -13.29
N ASP A 592 -21.86 -2.28 -12.43
CA ASP A 592 -21.46 -1.85 -11.10
C ASP A 592 -20.31 -0.83 -11.08
N ILE A 593 -19.65 -0.58 -12.21
CA ILE A 593 -18.52 0.35 -12.34
C ILE A 593 -18.99 1.71 -12.85
N GLY A 594 -18.46 2.76 -12.21
CA GLY A 594 -18.70 4.17 -12.52
C GLY A 594 -17.54 4.76 -13.32
N CYS A 595 -16.55 5.32 -12.62
CA CYS A 595 -15.35 5.87 -13.25
C CYS A 595 -14.24 4.82 -13.39
N VAL A 596 -13.52 4.83 -14.52
CA VAL A 596 -12.34 3.98 -14.76
C VAL A 596 -11.12 4.86 -15.01
N GLY A 597 -10.08 4.71 -14.19
CA GLY A 597 -8.83 5.45 -14.29
C GLY A 597 -7.68 4.63 -14.88
N ALA A 598 -6.82 5.29 -15.65
CA ALA A 598 -5.60 4.70 -16.20
C ALA A 598 -4.40 4.79 -15.24
N LYS A 599 -3.36 3.98 -15.46
CA LYS A 599 -2.03 4.18 -14.87
C LYS A 599 -1.29 5.28 -15.63
N LEU A 600 -0.99 6.38 -14.96
CA LEU A 600 -0.27 7.51 -15.56
C LEU A 600 1.16 7.56 -15.03
N PHE A 601 2.09 7.80 -15.94
CA PHE A 601 3.51 7.98 -15.64
C PHE A 601 3.96 9.41 -15.89
N TYR A 602 4.96 9.82 -15.13
CA TYR A 602 5.83 10.90 -15.52
C TYR A 602 6.71 10.49 -16.73
N PRO A 603 7.29 11.45 -17.47
CA PRO A 603 8.20 11.14 -18.59
C PRO A 603 9.41 10.27 -18.20
N ASP A 604 9.81 10.27 -16.93
CA ASP A 604 10.90 9.45 -16.38
C ASP A 604 10.48 8.02 -15.99
N ARG A 605 9.25 7.60 -16.34
CA ARG A 605 8.65 6.29 -16.02
C ARG A 605 8.42 6.04 -14.53
N THR A 606 8.41 7.08 -13.70
CA THR A 606 7.86 7.00 -12.35
C THR A 606 6.34 7.15 -12.37
N ILE A 607 5.65 6.49 -11.45
CA ILE A 607 4.19 6.54 -11.34
C ILE A 607 3.76 7.95 -10.94
N GLN A 608 2.80 8.51 -11.65
CA GLN A 608 2.12 9.76 -11.31
C GLN A 608 0.72 9.50 -10.75
N HIS A 609 0.00 8.53 -11.32
CA HIS A 609 -1.33 8.15 -10.85
C HIS A 609 -1.51 6.63 -10.85
N ALA A 610 -1.84 6.10 -9.68
CA ALA A 610 -2.23 4.71 -9.48
C ALA A 610 -3.48 4.59 -8.59
N GLY A 611 -4.45 5.51 -8.78
CA GLY A 611 -5.57 5.74 -7.86
C GLY A 611 -5.39 7.00 -7.00
N VAL A 612 -6.49 7.47 -6.41
CA VAL A 612 -6.52 8.58 -5.45
C VAL A 612 -7.07 8.09 -4.12
N VAL A 613 -6.35 8.43 -3.04
CA VAL A 613 -6.75 8.19 -1.66
C VAL A 613 -7.11 9.52 -1.01
N LEU A 614 -8.24 9.56 -0.32
CA LEU A 614 -8.75 10.72 0.40
C LEU A 614 -7.98 10.96 1.71
N GLY A 615 -8.03 12.18 2.20
CA GLY A 615 -7.35 12.59 3.44
C GLY A 615 -5.85 12.85 3.28
N ILE A 616 -5.18 12.27 2.25
CA ILE A 616 -3.76 12.56 1.98
C ILE A 616 -3.56 14.05 1.73
N GLY A 617 -2.59 14.64 2.43
CA GLY A 617 -2.33 16.09 2.35
C GLY A 617 -3.49 16.96 2.86
N GLY A 618 -4.47 16.36 3.56
CA GLY A 618 -5.65 17.01 4.12
C GLY A 618 -6.87 17.08 3.18
N VAL A 619 -6.77 16.56 1.94
CA VAL A 619 -7.92 16.43 1.02
C VAL A 619 -7.83 15.13 0.23
N ALA A 620 -6.89 14.99 -0.70
CA ALA A 620 -6.74 13.80 -1.52
C ALA A 620 -5.35 13.80 -2.18
N GLY A 621 -4.80 12.60 -2.41
CA GLY A 621 -3.48 12.42 -3.01
C GLY A 621 -3.39 11.19 -3.91
N HIS A 622 -2.47 11.23 -4.87
CA HIS A 622 -2.23 10.12 -5.80
C HIS A 622 -1.34 9.08 -5.13
N ILE A 623 -1.87 7.91 -4.83
CA ILE A 623 -1.12 6.88 -4.12
C ILE A 623 0.00 6.30 -5.01
N PHE A 624 1.11 5.88 -4.40
CA PHE A 624 2.31 5.34 -5.10
C PHE A 624 3.02 6.33 -6.02
N LYS A 625 2.76 7.63 -5.88
CA LYS A 625 3.44 8.66 -6.66
C LYS A 625 4.96 8.60 -6.47
N GLY A 626 5.69 8.60 -7.57
CA GLY A 626 7.16 8.66 -7.61
C GLY A 626 7.88 7.31 -7.55
N ILE A 627 7.18 6.19 -7.35
CA ILE A 627 7.81 4.86 -7.43
C ILE A 627 8.01 4.46 -8.90
N ASN A 628 8.94 3.54 -9.17
CA ASN A 628 9.21 3.09 -10.54
C ASN A 628 8.07 2.22 -11.09
N GLU A 629 7.87 2.23 -12.41
CA GLU A 629 6.82 1.45 -13.08
C GLU A 629 6.79 -0.05 -12.77
N ARG A 630 7.93 -0.65 -12.42
CA ARG A 630 8.09 -2.08 -12.11
C ARG A 630 7.92 -2.40 -10.62
N GLU A 631 7.89 -1.37 -9.76
CA GLU A 631 7.76 -1.55 -8.33
C GLU A 631 6.30 -1.85 -7.96
N GLY A 632 6.10 -2.82 -7.07
CA GLY A 632 4.78 -3.25 -6.61
C GLY A 632 4.06 -2.23 -5.74
N GLY A 633 4.77 -1.28 -5.13
CA GLY A 633 4.22 -0.46 -4.05
C GLY A 633 3.81 -1.31 -2.85
N TYR A 634 2.90 -0.79 -2.04
CA TYR A 634 2.40 -1.47 -0.84
C TYR A 634 1.66 -2.75 -1.22
N PHE A 635 2.19 -3.92 -0.80
CA PHE A 635 1.63 -5.25 -1.11
C PHE A 635 1.28 -5.45 -2.60
N SER A 636 2.17 -5.01 -3.50
CA SER A 636 2.01 -5.13 -4.96
C SER A 636 0.80 -4.40 -5.57
N ARG A 637 0.07 -3.60 -4.79
CA ARG A 637 -1.15 -2.90 -5.23
C ARG A 637 -0.93 -1.98 -6.44
N ALA A 638 0.27 -1.46 -6.69
CA ALA A 638 0.56 -0.64 -7.87
C ALA A 638 0.58 -1.43 -9.20
N LEU A 639 0.38 -2.76 -9.13
CA LEU A 639 0.35 -3.69 -10.26
C LEU A 639 -0.99 -4.43 -10.38
N LEU A 640 -1.96 -4.14 -9.51
CA LEU A 640 -3.22 -4.89 -9.39
C LEU A 640 -4.43 -3.99 -9.65
N THR A 641 -5.41 -4.51 -10.38
CA THR A 641 -6.69 -3.82 -10.59
C THR A 641 -7.40 -3.70 -9.26
N GLN A 642 -7.95 -2.53 -8.94
CA GLN A 642 -8.65 -2.33 -7.68
C GLN A 642 -9.57 -1.13 -7.70
N ASN A 643 -10.47 -1.09 -6.71
CA ASN A 643 -11.32 0.06 -6.49
C ASN A 643 -10.58 1.13 -5.66
N TYR A 644 -10.82 2.39 -5.97
CA TYR A 644 -10.38 3.54 -5.18
C TYR A 644 -11.55 4.50 -4.97
N SER A 645 -11.43 5.40 -4.01
CA SER A 645 -12.46 6.43 -3.83
C SER A 645 -12.54 7.39 -5.01
N ALA A 646 -11.40 7.69 -5.64
CA ALA A 646 -11.36 8.49 -6.88
C ALA A 646 -10.24 8.08 -7.84
N VAL A 647 -10.42 8.49 -9.10
CA VAL A 647 -9.41 8.43 -10.16
C VAL A 647 -9.34 9.80 -10.84
N THR A 648 -8.24 10.09 -11.53
CA THR A 648 -8.04 11.45 -12.08
C THR A 648 -8.65 11.63 -13.46
N ALA A 649 -9.21 12.82 -13.72
CA ALA A 649 -9.72 13.20 -15.05
C ALA A 649 -8.62 13.49 -16.09
N ALA A 650 -7.33 13.35 -15.76
CA ALA A 650 -6.28 13.37 -16.79
C ALA A 650 -6.46 12.24 -17.81
N CYS A 651 -6.99 11.08 -17.38
CA CYS A 651 -7.55 10.05 -18.26
C CYS A 651 -8.57 9.22 -17.47
N LEU A 652 -9.86 9.51 -17.67
CA LEU A 652 -10.99 8.88 -16.97
C LEU A 652 -12.07 8.47 -17.96
N LEU A 653 -12.49 7.20 -17.94
CA LEU A 653 -13.65 6.71 -18.69
C LEU A 653 -14.89 6.57 -17.80
N ILE A 654 -16.05 6.87 -18.35
CA ILE A 654 -17.35 6.70 -17.69
C ILE A 654 -18.46 6.53 -18.70
N ARG A 655 -19.50 5.76 -18.38
CA ARG A 655 -20.71 5.71 -19.20
C ARG A 655 -21.42 7.06 -19.20
N LYS A 656 -21.87 7.50 -20.38
CA LYS A 656 -22.52 8.79 -20.57
C LYS A 656 -23.77 8.93 -19.71
N ASP A 657 -24.54 7.85 -19.53
CA ASP A 657 -25.74 7.86 -18.71
C ASP A 657 -25.44 8.16 -17.22
N ILE A 658 -24.33 7.65 -16.67
CA ILE A 658 -23.89 7.97 -15.30
C ILE A 658 -23.40 9.41 -15.21
N PHE A 659 -22.63 9.88 -16.21
CA PHE A 659 -22.18 11.27 -16.27
C PHE A 659 -23.36 12.24 -16.27
N GLU A 660 -24.43 11.92 -17.01
CA GLU A 660 -25.65 12.73 -17.05
C GLU A 660 -26.45 12.65 -15.75
N LYS A 661 -26.62 11.44 -15.19
CA LYS A 661 -27.30 11.22 -13.89
C LYS A 661 -26.64 11.97 -12.74
N THR A 662 -25.32 12.10 -12.76
CA THR A 662 -24.57 12.86 -11.75
C THR A 662 -24.61 14.37 -11.97
N GLY A 663 -25.13 14.84 -13.11
CA GLY A 663 -25.10 16.27 -13.49
C GLY A 663 -23.74 16.74 -14.02
N GLY A 664 -22.86 15.83 -14.42
CA GLY A 664 -21.51 16.12 -14.89
C GLY A 664 -20.55 16.63 -13.81
N LEU A 665 -19.48 17.29 -14.22
CA LEU A 665 -18.52 17.92 -13.30
C LEU A 665 -19.12 19.20 -12.68
N ASP A 666 -18.83 19.47 -11.41
CA ASP A 666 -19.34 20.66 -10.73
C ASP A 666 -18.55 21.91 -11.16
N GLU A 667 -19.09 22.63 -12.14
CA GLU A 667 -18.47 23.81 -12.73
C GLU A 667 -18.54 25.07 -11.86
N GLU A 668 -19.31 25.07 -10.77
CA GLU A 668 -19.43 26.21 -9.85
C GLU A 668 -18.46 26.08 -8.67
N ASN A 669 -18.36 24.86 -8.13
CA ASN A 669 -17.62 24.59 -6.90
C ASN A 669 -16.19 24.13 -7.14
N PHE A 670 -15.97 23.33 -8.19
CA PHE A 670 -14.69 22.68 -8.50
C PHE A 670 -14.33 22.96 -9.95
N ARG A 671 -13.87 24.17 -10.23
CA ARG A 671 -13.57 24.63 -11.59
C ARG A 671 -12.32 23.99 -12.16
N VAL A 672 -11.36 23.70 -11.28
CA VAL A 672 -10.01 23.33 -11.70
C VAL A 672 -9.39 22.25 -10.82
N ALA A 673 -9.34 22.40 -9.50
CA ALA A 673 -8.80 21.36 -8.60
C ALA A 673 -9.91 20.52 -7.99
N PHE A 674 -9.61 19.24 -7.73
CA PHE A 674 -10.50 18.25 -7.09
C PHE A 674 -11.84 18.01 -7.82
N ASN A 675 -11.99 18.48 -9.07
CA ASN A 675 -13.20 18.27 -9.86
C ASN A 675 -13.47 16.79 -10.12
N ASP A 676 -12.42 16.03 -10.34
CA ASP A 676 -12.41 14.58 -10.55
C ASP A 676 -12.68 13.82 -9.25
N VAL A 677 -12.09 14.27 -8.14
CA VAL A 677 -12.35 13.68 -6.81
C VAL A 677 -13.80 13.88 -6.38
N ASP A 678 -14.33 15.10 -6.44
CA ASP A 678 -15.75 15.36 -6.14
C ASP A 678 -16.69 14.54 -7.05
N PHE A 679 -16.37 14.49 -8.34
CA PHE A 679 -17.17 13.74 -9.31
C PHE A 679 -17.19 12.24 -9.01
N CYS A 680 -16.02 11.63 -8.75
CA CYS A 680 -15.91 10.23 -8.37
C CYS A 680 -16.70 9.92 -7.09
N LEU A 681 -16.69 10.83 -6.11
CA LEU A 681 -17.46 10.68 -4.87
C LEU A 681 -18.96 10.74 -5.11
N ARG A 682 -19.45 11.66 -5.94
CA ARG A 682 -20.87 11.69 -6.35
C ARG A 682 -21.28 10.45 -7.14
N VAL A 683 -20.42 9.93 -8.01
CA VAL A 683 -20.65 8.67 -8.73
C VAL A 683 -20.78 7.51 -7.72
N LYS A 684 -19.96 7.51 -6.66
CA LYS A 684 -20.04 6.53 -5.56
C LYS A 684 -21.34 6.65 -4.77
N GLU A 685 -21.84 7.86 -4.50
CA GLU A 685 -23.14 8.08 -3.85
C GLU A 685 -24.32 7.49 -4.64
N LEU A 686 -24.20 7.36 -5.97
CA LEU A 686 -25.19 6.66 -6.81
C LEU A 686 -25.08 5.12 -6.75
N GLY A 687 -24.16 4.57 -5.95
CA GLY A 687 -23.97 3.14 -5.77
C GLY A 687 -22.97 2.48 -6.74
N TYR A 688 -22.24 3.27 -7.54
CA TYR A 688 -21.20 2.76 -8.43
C TYR A 688 -19.83 2.71 -7.75
N ARG A 689 -18.92 1.89 -8.27
CA ARG A 689 -17.53 1.86 -7.82
C ARG A 689 -16.61 2.50 -8.83
N ASN A 690 -15.64 3.27 -8.34
CA ASN A 690 -14.56 3.76 -9.17
C ASN A 690 -13.44 2.71 -9.20
N LEU A 691 -12.92 2.44 -10.38
CA LEU A 691 -11.94 1.39 -10.64
C LEU A 691 -10.69 2.01 -11.25
N TRP A 692 -9.54 1.50 -10.85
CA TRP A 692 -8.27 1.80 -11.47
C TRP A 692 -7.65 0.53 -12.04
N THR A 693 -7.15 0.60 -13.27
CA THR A 693 -6.49 -0.53 -13.95
C THR A 693 -5.01 -0.21 -14.23
N PRO A 694 -4.06 -1.09 -13.84
CA PRO A 694 -2.65 -0.95 -14.14
C PRO A 694 -2.30 -1.23 -15.61
N TYR A 695 -3.26 -1.74 -16.40
CA TYR A 695 -3.06 -2.25 -17.75
C TYR A 695 -3.40 -1.23 -18.86
N ALA A 696 -3.95 -0.07 -18.49
CA ALA A 696 -4.04 1.10 -19.36
C ALA A 696 -2.94 2.10 -18.98
N GLN A 697 -1.92 2.24 -19.82
CA GLN A 697 -0.68 2.94 -19.49
C GLN A 697 -0.47 4.13 -20.41
N LEU A 698 -0.31 5.32 -19.82
CA LEU A 698 -0.06 6.56 -20.54
C LEU A 698 1.01 7.40 -19.83
N ILE A 699 1.75 8.22 -20.57
CA ILE A 699 2.53 9.32 -19.98
C ILE A 699 1.61 10.51 -19.85
N HIS A 700 1.69 11.24 -18.74
CA HIS A 700 1.05 12.54 -18.58
C HIS A 700 2.11 13.55 -18.17
N HIS A 701 2.31 14.57 -19.01
CA HIS A 701 3.42 15.51 -18.87
C HIS A 701 3.24 16.57 -17.77
N GLU A 702 2.09 16.57 -17.10
CA GLU A 702 1.64 17.38 -15.97
C GLU A 702 1.90 18.89 -16.07
N SER A 703 0.81 19.66 -16.12
CA SER A 703 0.83 21.12 -16.01
C SER A 703 1.64 21.84 -17.10
N LYS A 704 1.96 21.16 -18.22
CA LYS A 704 2.67 21.78 -19.34
C LYS A 704 1.89 22.95 -19.93
N SER A 705 0.58 22.78 -20.14
CA SER A 705 -0.31 23.80 -20.72
C SER A 705 -0.91 24.76 -19.69
N ARG A 706 -1.13 24.31 -18.46
CA ARG A 706 -1.80 25.08 -17.40
C ARG A 706 -0.86 25.90 -16.50
N GLY A 707 0.39 25.46 -16.32
CA GLY A 707 1.33 26.02 -15.35
C GLY A 707 0.95 25.76 -13.88
N TYR A 708 1.81 26.19 -12.95
CA TYR A 708 1.67 25.93 -11.52
C TYR A 708 0.62 26.86 -10.83
N GLU A 709 0.27 26.54 -9.58
CA GLU A 709 -0.55 27.38 -8.69
C GLU A 709 0.27 28.56 -8.11
N ASP A 710 0.70 29.45 -8.99
CA ASP A 710 1.70 30.47 -8.71
C ASP A 710 1.12 31.88 -8.46
N THR A 711 0.01 32.23 -9.10
CA THR A 711 -0.65 33.54 -8.91
C THR A 711 -1.54 33.63 -7.66
N PRO A 712 -1.76 34.83 -7.09
CA PRO A 712 -2.68 35.02 -5.96
C PRO A 712 -4.11 34.54 -6.23
N GLU A 713 -4.63 34.74 -7.43
CA GLU A 713 -5.97 34.36 -7.84
C GLU A 713 -6.11 32.83 -7.92
N LYS A 714 -5.10 32.16 -8.52
CA LYS A 714 -5.02 30.70 -8.60
C LYS A 714 -4.96 30.07 -7.21
N LYS A 715 -4.08 30.56 -6.33
CA LYS A 715 -3.99 30.13 -4.92
C LYS A 715 -5.29 30.35 -4.16
N LYS A 716 -5.94 31.51 -4.32
CA LYS A 716 -7.23 31.80 -3.69
C LYS A 716 -8.33 30.85 -4.15
N ARG A 717 -8.40 30.56 -5.45
CA ARG A 717 -9.33 29.55 -6.01
C ARG A 717 -9.03 28.17 -5.44
N PHE A 718 -7.77 27.73 -5.45
CA PHE A 718 -7.36 26.43 -4.91
C PHE A 718 -7.76 26.27 -3.44
N LEU A 719 -7.49 27.28 -2.60
CA LEU A 719 -7.89 27.25 -1.18
C LEU A 719 -9.41 27.21 -0.99
N SER A 720 -10.17 27.89 -1.86
CA SER A 720 -11.64 27.80 -1.87
C SER A 720 -12.12 26.40 -2.24
N GLU A 721 -11.53 25.75 -3.24
CA GLU A 721 -11.84 24.37 -3.65
C GLU A 721 -11.48 23.37 -2.53
N VAL A 722 -10.34 23.56 -1.85
CA VAL A 722 -9.98 22.80 -0.63
C VAL A 722 -11.04 22.95 0.46
N ALA A 723 -11.48 24.17 0.75
CA ALA A 723 -12.50 24.41 1.78
C ALA A 723 -13.83 23.74 1.43
N ARG A 724 -14.21 23.75 0.14
CA ARG A 724 -15.42 23.08 -0.36
C ARG A 724 -15.33 21.56 -0.23
N MET A 725 -14.19 20.95 -0.59
CA MET A 725 -13.97 19.51 -0.37
C MET A 725 -14.12 19.15 1.11
N LYS A 726 -13.49 19.92 2.01
CA LYS A 726 -13.57 19.68 3.45
C LYS A 726 -14.98 19.86 3.99
N LEU A 727 -15.74 20.83 3.48
CA LEU A 727 -17.12 21.07 3.89
C LEU A 727 -18.05 19.94 3.42
N ARG A 728 -17.96 19.56 2.15
CA ARG A 728 -18.87 18.60 1.52
C ARG A 728 -18.57 17.16 1.91
N TRP A 729 -17.29 16.78 1.94
CA TRP A 729 -16.84 15.38 2.02
C TRP A 729 -16.13 15.06 3.34
N SER A 730 -16.34 15.84 4.40
CA SER A 730 -15.63 15.69 5.69
C SER A 730 -15.59 14.25 6.23
N ALA A 731 -16.69 13.51 6.10
CA ALA A 731 -16.79 12.12 6.54
C ALA A 731 -15.90 11.19 5.70
N ASP A 732 -16.02 11.24 4.36
CA ASP A 732 -15.20 10.43 3.44
C ASP A 732 -13.71 10.78 3.54
N LEU A 733 -13.37 12.05 3.76
CA LEU A 733 -11.99 12.48 3.96
C LEU A 733 -11.36 11.93 5.24
N ALA A 734 -12.18 11.57 6.24
CA ALA A 734 -11.71 10.98 7.48
C ALA A 734 -11.54 9.46 7.39
N HIS A 735 -12.29 8.80 6.48
CA HIS A 735 -12.27 7.35 6.29
C HIS A 735 -12.42 6.98 4.81
N ASP A 736 -11.29 6.74 4.14
CA ASP A 736 -11.29 6.21 2.78
C ASP A 736 -11.34 4.67 2.81
N PRO A 737 -12.39 4.02 2.28
CA PRO A 737 -12.48 2.56 2.30
C PRO A 737 -11.35 1.86 1.51
N ALA A 738 -10.71 2.54 0.56
CA ALA A 738 -9.59 1.97 -0.20
C ALA A 738 -8.24 2.04 0.52
N TYR A 739 -8.20 2.57 1.75
CA TYR A 739 -6.98 2.83 2.50
C TYR A 739 -7.12 2.53 3.99
N SER A 740 -6.13 1.85 4.58
CA SER A 740 -6.22 1.48 5.99
C SER A 740 -6.07 2.71 6.90
N PRO A 741 -6.85 2.81 7.99
CA PRO A 741 -6.67 3.84 9.01
C PRO A 741 -5.34 3.71 9.77
N ASN A 742 -4.57 2.62 9.55
CA ASN A 742 -3.26 2.39 10.16
C ASN A 742 -2.07 2.89 9.32
N LEU A 743 -2.35 3.43 8.13
CA LEU A 743 -1.35 4.02 7.24
C LEU A 743 -1.36 5.55 7.32
N THR A 744 -0.24 6.15 6.94
CA THR A 744 -0.06 7.61 6.96
C THR A 744 -0.92 8.31 5.91
N LEU A 745 -1.51 9.45 6.29
CA LEU A 745 -2.14 10.42 5.37
C LEU A 745 -1.25 11.65 5.14
N ALA A 746 -0.02 11.65 5.65
CA ALA A 746 0.90 12.78 5.52
C ALA A 746 1.54 12.86 4.12
N ASP A 747 1.68 11.73 3.42
CA ASP A 747 2.28 11.61 2.10
C ASP A 747 1.75 10.37 1.36
N GLU A 748 2.20 10.17 0.13
CA GLU A 748 1.72 9.13 -0.81
C GLU A 748 2.42 7.75 -0.65
N THR A 749 3.21 7.56 0.42
CA THR A 749 4.12 6.40 0.53
C THR A 749 3.48 5.14 1.10
N SER A 750 2.26 5.20 1.64
CA SER A 750 1.61 4.05 2.31
C SER A 750 2.42 3.46 3.47
N ARG A 751 3.20 4.29 4.17
CA ARG A 751 3.94 3.86 5.38
C ARG A 751 3.00 3.78 6.59
N ILE A 752 3.43 3.02 7.59
CA ILE A 752 2.76 2.93 8.90
C ILE A 752 2.59 4.33 9.50
N LYS A 753 1.42 4.64 10.05
CA LYS A 753 1.16 5.94 10.69
C LYS A 753 2.06 6.12 11.93
N SER A 754 2.64 7.31 12.07
CA SER A 754 3.54 7.70 13.18
C SER A 754 2.82 8.11 14.45
#